data_AF-A0A355DJ16-F1
#
_entry.id   AF-A0A355DJ16-F1
#
_cell.length_a   1.000
_cell.length_b   1.000
_cell.length_c   1.000
_cell.angle_alpha   90.00
_cell.angle_beta   90.00
_cell.angle_gamma   90.00
#
_symmetry.space_group_name_H-M   'P 1'
#
loop_
_entity.id
_entity.type
_entity.pdbx_description
1 polymer ?
#
loop_
_entity_poly.entity_id
_entity_poly.type
_entity_poly.pdbx_seq_one_letter_code
_entity_poly.pdbx_strand_id
1 'polypeptide(L)'
;KSSIPSGKEAEWVENLVKTRIIKNWETQDEPPHLKTIRDRLFRIGKGNEPLLKLYQQIWQVGEIPDTDSRELMELRLSGVVVRQDGKLSLYNRIYASVFDWNWVNKTLAALAPNFKQLVAEQEQKLLSLLNAMEGRDFDDILYEILGSITLKLGELMNVERITIFYIDKDKNELWSIVASTLGGRPTKIQLPANNQTAGRVTIYKKAVNIPLHLSDNWYSVVADMQDERTGYHPPLTLHLLNEQGEVFAFVQLVNKLTSIHHPKATLSEQIDPHGFTEADQQKFADYAPPLQRILEKCRYCYQLTQRLQASEALTEATRSVSQSTLDSEEIIGRVMAAAKRLMNADRSTLWLLDDEKDELWTKIPFENGSVRELRLNVGQGFAGKVAATGEPLNIPFDLYNHPDSTTAKQTDQNSRYRTCSLLCMPVWSPDGELLGVTQLVNKRRPGDYPEYEPDDWPEAPDCFKDSFDANSQKYMQIFNSQVGVALQNAKQFAAMKQQAENHPQNVVSQTLAMLNQVMDGQGFDDILDATLRSITLKMGKSLCADRTTIFLLDEEKNEFWSIIAETEGEHSLELRIPADKGIVGEVAAFKQLINIPYDFYDDPRSVTAREQDQKNGYRTYTMLALPLVNEQGDLVAVVQALNKLKRFYDRTAPLSEKIEKQGFTQADEERFAENAPLIRMILESFKSYHKTARGQRVAAALMAAARSVNQSSLELEEILQRVMDAAKDLMNADRSTLWLLDRNTNQLWTKLPFENGLLQELRIQVGEGYSGKVAQMEFPLNIPFDLYDYPDSETAKNTDRKTGYRTCSLLCMPVWNPDGDLMGVTQLVNKKKPGDFFDYNSLDEQEVPDYLQVSFDESDQRYMQIFNNQVGVILQNWELLAAVKRQEQTLRDNLKITE
;
A
#
# COMPACT_ATOMS: atom_id res chain seq x y z
N LYS A 1 -8.65 -55.45 -72.94
CA LYS A 1 -7.33 -55.82 -72.40
C LYS A 1 -6.29 -55.00 -73.13
N SER A 2 -5.76 -53.96 -72.49
CA SER A 2 -4.65 -53.17 -73.03
C SER A 2 -3.40 -54.04 -73.00
N SER A 3 -2.69 -54.19 -74.12
CA SER A 3 -1.40 -54.89 -74.15
C SER A 3 -0.37 -54.07 -73.37
N ILE A 4 0.41 -54.72 -72.52
CA ILE A 4 1.51 -54.07 -71.80
C ILE A 4 2.57 -53.70 -72.84
N PRO A 5 2.99 -52.42 -72.96
CA PRO A 5 3.97 -52.02 -73.95
C PRO A 5 5.34 -52.63 -73.62
N SER A 6 5.96 -53.31 -74.59
CA SER A 6 7.26 -53.95 -74.39
C SER A 6 8.35 -52.90 -74.15
N GLY A 7 9.15 -53.08 -73.09
CA GLY A 7 10.16 -52.12 -72.62
C GLY A 7 9.64 -51.03 -71.69
N LYS A 8 8.33 -50.97 -71.40
CA LYS A 8 7.70 -50.05 -70.43
C LYS A 8 6.89 -50.76 -69.35
N GLU A 9 7.15 -52.06 -69.15
CA GLU A 9 6.42 -52.90 -68.20
C GLU A 9 6.51 -52.32 -66.77
N ALA A 10 7.69 -51.84 -66.37
CA ALA A 10 7.91 -51.24 -65.06
C ALA A 10 7.07 -49.96 -64.84
N GLU A 11 7.08 -49.04 -65.81
CA GLU A 11 6.31 -47.79 -65.77
C GLU A 11 4.79 -48.07 -65.81
N TRP A 12 4.39 -49.09 -66.58
CA TRP A 12 2.99 -49.51 -66.67
C TRP A 12 2.49 -50.10 -65.35
N VAL A 13 3.27 -50.97 -64.70
CA VAL A 13 2.96 -51.54 -63.38
C VAL A 13 2.96 -50.44 -62.32
N GLU A 14 3.92 -49.52 -62.33
CA GLU A 14 3.95 -48.40 -61.40
C GLU A 14 2.71 -47.51 -61.52
N ASN A 15 2.30 -47.17 -62.74
CA ASN A 15 1.09 -46.39 -62.99
C ASN A 15 -0.17 -47.15 -62.57
N LEU A 16 -0.23 -48.47 -62.80
CA LEU A 16 -1.35 -49.29 -62.34
C LEU A 16 -1.45 -49.28 -60.81
N VAL A 17 -0.34 -49.48 -60.10
CA VAL A 17 -0.29 -49.45 -58.62
C VAL A 17 -0.67 -48.05 -58.10
N LYS A 18 -0.13 -46.99 -58.69
CA LYS A 18 -0.47 -45.61 -58.29
C LYS A 18 -1.95 -45.31 -58.48
N THR A 19 -2.55 -45.72 -59.60
CA THR A 19 -3.94 -45.37 -59.93
C THR A 19 -4.99 -46.27 -59.30
N ARG A 20 -4.69 -47.56 -59.10
CA ARG A 20 -5.64 -48.57 -58.62
C ARG A 20 -5.47 -48.96 -57.14
N ILE A 21 -4.31 -48.71 -56.55
CA ILE A 21 -4.01 -49.14 -55.17
C ILE A 21 -3.70 -47.94 -54.27
N ILE A 22 -2.89 -46.97 -54.71
CA ILE A 22 -2.46 -45.85 -53.84
C ILE A 22 -3.46 -44.68 -53.88
N LYS A 23 -3.85 -44.21 -55.06
CA LYS A 23 -4.81 -43.10 -55.20
C LYS A 23 -6.23 -43.57 -54.87
N ASN A 24 -6.92 -42.81 -54.02
CA ASN A 24 -8.28 -43.09 -53.57
C ASN A 24 -8.45 -44.52 -53.00
N TRP A 25 -7.42 -45.01 -52.31
CA TRP A 25 -7.41 -46.36 -51.74
C TRP A 25 -8.59 -46.61 -50.79
N GLU A 26 -9.04 -45.57 -50.06
CA GLU A 26 -10.18 -45.65 -49.14
C GLU A 26 -11.49 -46.05 -49.83
N THR A 27 -11.65 -45.79 -51.13
CA THR A 27 -12.83 -46.18 -51.90
C THR A 27 -12.61 -47.43 -52.75
N GLN A 28 -11.37 -47.86 -52.95
CA GLN A 28 -10.99 -48.96 -53.85
C GLN A 28 -10.48 -50.23 -53.16
N ASP A 29 -10.26 -50.20 -51.84
CA ASP A 29 -9.78 -51.33 -51.04
C ASP A 29 -10.86 -52.42 -50.87
N GLU A 30 -10.96 -53.31 -51.87
CA GLU A 30 -11.80 -54.52 -51.87
C GLU A 30 -11.01 -55.77 -52.37
N PRO A 31 -10.94 -56.86 -51.58
CA PRO A 31 -11.40 -56.96 -50.19
C PRO A 31 -10.60 -56.04 -49.24
N PRO A 32 -11.19 -55.57 -48.12
CA PRO A 32 -10.62 -54.50 -47.30
C PRO A 32 -9.37 -54.95 -46.54
N HIS A 33 -8.21 -54.48 -46.98
CA HIS A 33 -6.91 -54.75 -46.33
C HIS A 33 -6.31 -53.47 -45.75
N LEU A 34 -6.18 -52.42 -46.57
CA LEU A 34 -5.65 -51.12 -46.13
C LEU A 34 -6.58 -50.47 -45.09
N LYS A 35 -7.91 -50.62 -45.24
CA LYS A 35 -8.89 -50.14 -44.25
C LYS A 35 -8.73 -50.85 -42.92
N THR A 36 -8.39 -52.14 -42.94
CA THR A 36 -8.15 -52.92 -41.72
C THR A 36 -6.88 -52.44 -41.00
N ILE A 37 -5.81 -52.13 -41.74
CA ILE A 37 -4.58 -51.56 -41.17
C ILE A 37 -4.87 -50.18 -40.56
N ARG A 38 -5.55 -49.30 -41.30
CA ARG A 38 -6.02 -48.01 -40.80
C ARG A 38 -6.82 -48.19 -39.53
N ASP A 39 -7.87 -49.00 -39.58
CA ASP A 39 -8.76 -49.19 -38.44
C ASP A 39 -7.99 -49.76 -37.24
N ARG A 40 -6.91 -50.54 -37.40
CA ARG A 40 -6.03 -50.95 -36.27
C ARG A 40 -5.17 -49.82 -35.73
N LEU A 41 -4.68 -48.93 -36.59
CA LEU A 41 -4.01 -47.71 -36.16
C LEU A 41 -4.97 -46.77 -35.39
N PHE A 42 -6.28 -46.86 -35.65
CA PHE A 42 -7.33 -46.05 -35.00
C PHE A 42 -8.15 -46.74 -33.89
N ARG A 43 -8.24 -48.08 -33.83
CA ARG A 43 -9.13 -48.83 -32.90
C ARG A 43 -8.40 -49.19 -31.60
N ILE A 44 -8.59 -48.36 -30.58
CA ILE A 44 -9.45 -48.59 -29.40
C ILE A 44 -9.26 -47.36 -28.49
N GLY A 45 -10.25 -46.46 -28.46
CA GLY A 45 -10.51 -45.44 -27.41
C GLY A 45 -9.38 -44.49 -26.96
N LYS A 46 -9.42 -43.22 -27.39
CA LYS A 46 -8.66 -42.05 -26.87
C LYS A 46 -7.12 -42.18 -26.65
N GLY A 47 -6.48 -43.31 -26.95
CA GLY A 47 -5.11 -43.62 -26.48
C GLY A 47 -4.05 -43.96 -27.53
N ASN A 48 -4.27 -43.74 -28.84
CA ASN A 48 -3.34 -44.21 -29.90
C ASN A 48 -2.37 -43.14 -30.45
N GLU A 49 -2.32 -41.93 -29.88
CA GLU A 49 -1.27 -40.94 -30.18
C GLU A 49 0.15 -41.53 -30.04
N PRO A 50 0.48 -42.33 -29.01
CA PRO A 50 1.80 -42.96 -28.89
C PRO A 50 2.12 -43.94 -30.03
N LEU A 51 1.11 -44.66 -30.52
CA LEU A 51 1.26 -45.64 -31.60
C LEU A 51 1.61 -44.96 -32.93
N LEU A 52 0.91 -43.86 -33.22
CA LEU A 52 1.16 -43.03 -34.40
C LEU A 52 2.49 -42.27 -34.29
N LYS A 53 2.90 -41.82 -33.09
CA LYS A 53 4.24 -41.24 -32.85
C LYS A 53 5.36 -42.26 -33.05
N LEU A 54 5.18 -43.51 -32.62
CA LEU A 54 6.14 -44.59 -32.86
C LEU A 54 6.26 -44.89 -34.36
N TYR A 55 5.13 -44.95 -35.08
CA TYR A 55 5.15 -45.10 -36.52
C TYR A 55 5.84 -43.91 -37.23
N GLN A 56 5.57 -42.69 -36.78
CA GLN A 56 6.24 -41.46 -37.24
C GLN A 56 7.76 -41.52 -37.02
N GLN A 57 8.21 -42.04 -35.88
CA GLN A 57 9.63 -42.20 -35.56
C GLN A 57 10.31 -43.23 -36.47
N ILE A 58 9.67 -44.37 -36.75
CA ILE A 58 10.16 -45.36 -37.73
C ILE A 58 10.28 -44.73 -39.12
N TRP A 59 9.35 -43.84 -39.48
CA TRP A 59 9.40 -43.11 -40.74
C TRP A 59 10.62 -42.17 -40.85
N GLN A 60 10.99 -41.51 -39.75
CA GLN A 60 12.12 -40.57 -39.69
C GLN A 60 13.48 -41.27 -39.64
N VAL A 61 13.59 -42.30 -38.80
CA VAL A 61 14.85 -42.97 -38.47
C VAL A 61 15.10 -44.18 -39.39
N GLY A 62 14.05 -44.72 -40.01
CA GLY A 62 14.08 -45.90 -40.87
C GLY A 62 13.91 -47.21 -40.11
N GLU A 63 14.65 -47.38 -39.00
CA GLU A 63 14.57 -48.57 -38.14
C GLU A 63 14.65 -48.17 -36.67
N ILE A 64 13.89 -48.83 -35.80
CA ILE A 64 14.00 -48.68 -34.35
C ILE A 64 14.20 -50.05 -33.67
N PRO A 65 14.85 -50.14 -32.49
CA PRO A 65 14.92 -51.39 -31.74
C PRO A 65 13.53 -51.90 -31.35
N ASP A 66 13.29 -53.20 -31.55
CA ASP A 66 12.04 -53.86 -31.12
C ASP A 66 12.14 -54.20 -29.63
N THR A 67 11.79 -53.23 -28.77
CA THR A 67 11.64 -53.47 -27.32
C THR A 67 10.26 -54.06 -27.03
N ASP A 68 10.12 -54.91 -26.00
CA ASP A 68 8.84 -55.55 -25.62
C ASP A 68 7.85 -54.55 -24.99
N SER A 69 7.64 -53.38 -25.59
CA SER A 69 6.59 -52.44 -25.20
C SER A 69 5.26 -52.83 -25.82
N ARG A 70 4.17 -52.53 -25.10
CA ARG A 70 2.80 -52.81 -25.55
C ARG A 70 2.51 -52.11 -26.87
N GLU A 71 2.99 -50.88 -27.03
CA GLU A 71 2.77 -50.05 -28.19
C GLU A 71 3.52 -50.57 -29.43
N LEU A 72 4.74 -51.08 -29.29
CA LEU A 72 5.48 -51.70 -30.41
C LEU A 72 4.88 -53.05 -30.82
N MET A 73 4.37 -53.83 -29.86
CA MET A 73 3.60 -55.05 -30.14
C MET A 73 2.34 -54.72 -30.95
N GLU A 74 1.55 -53.72 -30.55
CA GLU A 74 0.35 -53.29 -31.28
C GLU A 74 0.69 -52.77 -32.68
N LEU A 75 1.80 -52.03 -32.83
CA LEU A 75 2.24 -51.53 -34.13
C LEU A 75 2.61 -52.69 -35.06
N ARG A 76 3.24 -53.75 -34.53
CA ARG A 76 3.54 -54.99 -35.27
C ARG A 76 2.26 -55.75 -35.64
N LEU A 77 1.27 -55.83 -34.73
CA LEU A 77 -0.03 -56.45 -35.00
C LEU A 77 -0.87 -55.68 -36.03
N SER A 78 -0.62 -54.38 -36.23
CA SER A 78 -1.23 -53.62 -37.32
C SER A 78 -0.78 -54.10 -38.71
N GLY A 79 0.39 -54.76 -38.81
CA GLY A 79 0.97 -55.23 -40.07
C GLY A 79 1.66 -54.13 -40.91
N VAL A 80 1.72 -52.89 -40.41
CA VAL A 80 2.37 -51.77 -41.11
C VAL A 80 3.91 -51.80 -40.98
N VAL A 81 4.41 -52.45 -39.93
CA VAL A 81 5.83 -52.68 -39.65
C VAL A 81 6.14 -54.16 -39.49
N VAL A 82 7.40 -54.53 -39.69
CA VAL A 82 7.90 -55.90 -39.55
C VAL A 82 9.16 -55.92 -38.69
N ARG A 83 9.36 -57.02 -37.96
CA ARG A 83 10.60 -57.26 -37.22
C ARG A 83 11.61 -57.96 -38.11
N GLN A 84 12.78 -57.34 -38.28
CA GLN A 84 13.97 -57.93 -38.93
C GLN A 84 15.20 -57.65 -38.05
N ASP A 85 15.98 -58.69 -37.73
CA ASP A 85 17.22 -58.58 -36.93
C ASP A 85 17.09 -57.79 -35.61
N GLY A 86 15.96 -57.96 -34.91
CA GLY A 86 15.70 -57.29 -33.63
C GLY A 86 15.31 -55.82 -33.74
N LYS A 87 15.01 -55.33 -34.95
CA LYS A 87 14.53 -53.98 -35.22
C LYS A 87 13.20 -54.01 -35.95
N LEU A 88 12.42 -52.94 -35.79
CA LEU A 88 11.19 -52.68 -36.53
C LEU A 88 11.45 -51.72 -37.69
N SER A 89 11.00 -52.12 -38.87
CA SER A 89 11.07 -51.33 -40.11
C SER A 89 9.74 -51.40 -40.87
N LEU A 90 9.55 -50.50 -41.83
CA LEU A 90 8.34 -50.46 -42.66
C LEU A 90 8.22 -51.75 -43.49
N TYR A 91 7.09 -52.44 -43.39
CA TYR A 91 6.95 -53.77 -43.99
C TYR A 91 6.87 -53.75 -45.52
N ASN A 92 6.12 -52.79 -46.09
CA ASN A 92 5.87 -52.75 -47.53
C ASN A 92 5.83 -51.32 -48.07
N ARG A 93 6.42 -51.10 -49.24
CA ARG A 93 6.42 -49.84 -50.01
C ARG A 93 5.02 -49.32 -50.33
N ILE A 94 4.02 -50.20 -50.48
CA ILE A 94 2.61 -49.81 -50.68
C ILE A 94 2.04 -49.19 -49.41
N TYR A 95 2.26 -49.81 -48.24
CA TYR A 95 1.80 -49.25 -46.96
C TYR A 95 2.50 -47.94 -46.67
N ALA A 96 3.80 -47.88 -46.98
CA ALA A 96 4.57 -46.66 -46.92
C ALA A 96 3.98 -45.56 -47.84
N SER A 97 3.54 -45.90 -49.04
CA SER A 97 2.95 -44.91 -49.96
C SER A 97 1.52 -44.50 -49.60
N VAL A 98 0.82 -45.29 -48.77
CA VAL A 98 -0.58 -45.09 -48.39
C VAL A 98 -0.71 -44.38 -47.03
N PHE A 99 0.08 -44.83 -46.05
CA PHE A 99 0.21 -44.25 -44.71
C PHE A 99 1.50 -43.42 -44.65
N ASP A 100 1.62 -42.48 -45.58
CA ASP A 100 2.82 -41.66 -45.69
C ASP A 100 2.94 -40.64 -44.54
N TRP A 101 4.06 -39.91 -44.52
CA TRP A 101 4.33 -38.83 -43.55
C TRP A 101 3.17 -37.83 -43.42
N ASN A 102 2.56 -37.45 -44.54
CA ASN A 102 1.48 -36.46 -44.56
C ASN A 102 0.21 -37.02 -43.93
N TRP A 103 -0.12 -38.27 -44.24
CA TRP A 103 -1.26 -38.96 -43.65
C TRP A 103 -1.10 -39.08 -42.14
N VAL A 104 0.07 -39.53 -41.65
CA VAL A 104 0.34 -39.68 -40.21
C VAL A 104 0.23 -38.34 -39.47
N ASN A 105 0.81 -37.27 -40.01
CA ASN A 105 0.74 -35.95 -39.40
C ASN A 105 -0.67 -35.37 -39.41
N LYS A 106 -1.41 -35.53 -40.51
CA LYS A 106 -2.81 -35.10 -40.60
C LYS A 106 -3.69 -35.84 -39.58
N THR A 107 -3.42 -37.12 -39.38
CA THR A 107 -4.13 -37.95 -38.39
C THR A 107 -3.77 -37.59 -36.96
N LEU A 108 -2.48 -37.39 -36.64
CA LEU A 108 -2.03 -36.92 -35.33
C LEU A 108 -2.60 -35.53 -34.99
N ALA A 109 -2.65 -34.63 -35.97
CA ALA A 109 -3.25 -33.30 -35.81
C ALA A 109 -4.76 -33.38 -35.52
N ALA A 110 -5.47 -34.34 -36.10
CA ALA A 110 -6.90 -34.57 -35.84
C ALA A 110 -7.18 -35.19 -34.46
N LEU A 111 -6.17 -35.77 -33.80
CA LEU A 111 -6.25 -36.37 -32.45
C LEU A 111 -5.87 -35.39 -31.32
N ALA A 112 -5.19 -34.29 -31.64
CA ALA A 112 -4.84 -33.27 -30.66
C ALA A 112 -6.09 -32.56 -30.09
N PRO A 113 -6.12 -32.17 -28.80
CA PRO A 113 -7.21 -31.37 -28.26
C PRO A 113 -7.38 -30.11 -29.11
N ASN A 114 -8.61 -29.83 -29.53
CA ASN A 114 -8.91 -28.58 -30.24
C ASN A 114 -8.52 -27.41 -29.33
N PHE A 115 -8.02 -26.31 -29.90
CA PHE A 115 -7.54 -25.14 -29.17
C PHE A 115 -8.48 -24.69 -28.03
N LYS A 116 -9.79 -24.74 -28.27
CA LYS A 116 -10.83 -24.45 -27.27
C LYS A 116 -10.77 -25.36 -26.04
N GLN A 117 -10.51 -26.65 -26.23
CA GLN A 117 -10.38 -27.63 -25.15
C GLN A 117 -9.09 -27.42 -24.36
N LEU A 118 -7.97 -27.17 -25.04
CA LEU A 118 -6.70 -26.83 -24.37
C LEU A 118 -6.86 -25.57 -23.49
N VAL A 119 -7.50 -24.52 -24.02
CA VAL A 119 -7.78 -23.30 -23.25
C VAL A 119 -8.64 -23.64 -22.02
N ALA A 120 -9.69 -24.44 -22.16
CA ALA A 120 -10.52 -24.86 -21.01
C ALA A 120 -9.73 -25.66 -19.96
N GLU A 121 -8.84 -26.57 -20.39
CA GLU A 121 -7.96 -27.34 -19.49
C GLU A 121 -6.96 -26.42 -18.77
N GLN A 122 -6.41 -25.42 -19.45
CA GLN A 122 -5.53 -24.42 -18.82
C GLN A 122 -6.30 -23.49 -17.87
N GLU A 123 -7.56 -23.15 -18.17
CA GLU A 123 -8.43 -22.43 -17.22
C GLU A 123 -8.65 -23.26 -15.93
N GLN A 124 -8.85 -24.57 -16.03
CA GLN A 124 -8.94 -25.46 -14.86
C GLN A 124 -7.62 -25.54 -14.08
N LYS A 125 -6.49 -25.54 -14.79
CA LYS A 125 -5.17 -25.57 -14.17
C LYS A 125 -4.84 -24.27 -13.44
N LEU A 126 -5.26 -23.12 -13.97
CA LEU A 126 -5.14 -21.83 -13.29
C LEU A 126 -5.88 -21.86 -11.94
N LEU A 127 -7.06 -22.48 -11.89
CA LEU A 127 -7.87 -22.70 -10.68
C LEU A 127 -7.14 -23.53 -9.61
N SER A 128 -6.56 -24.67 -10.01
CA SER A 128 -5.86 -25.54 -9.06
C SER A 128 -4.57 -24.90 -8.51
N LEU A 129 -3.92 -24.08 -9.33
CA LEU A 129 -2.69 -23.36 -8.94
C LEU A 129 -2.99 -22.19 -8.00
N LEU A 130 -4.10 -21.47 -8.17
CA LEU A 130 -4.55 -20.43 -7.23
C LEU A 130 -4.80 -20.99 -5.82
N ASN A 131 -5.33 -22.22 -5.72
CA ASN A 131 -5.58 -22.89 -4.44
C ASN A 131 -4.32 -23.46 -3.76
N ALA A 132 -3.19 -23.50 -4.47
CA ALA A 132 -1.93 -24.07 -4.00
C ALA A 132 -0.79 -23.04 -3.93
N MET A 133 -1.10 -21.74 -3.84
CA MET A 133 -0.14 -20.62 -3.84
C MET A 133 0.69 -20.50 -2.55
N GLU A 134 1.16 -21.59 -1.97
CA GLU A 134 2.26 -21.56 -1.01
C GLU A 134 3.59 -21.69 -1.77
N GLY A 135 4.26 -20.56 -2.01
CA GLY A 135 5.67 -20.52 -2.43
C GLY A 135 5.98 -20.59 -3.92
N ARG A 136 5.00 -20.43 -4.82
CA ARG A 136 5.24 -20.22 -6.27
C ARG A 136 4.92 -18.79 -6.69
N ASP A 137 5.80 -18.19 -7.50
CA ASP A 137 5.56 -16.88 -8.11
C ASP A 137 4.44 -17.00 -9.15
N PHE A 138 3.56 -15.99 -9.20
CA PHE A 138 2.46 -15.96 -10.16
C PHE A 138 2.98 -15.90 -11.60
N ASP A 139 4.18 -15.35 -11.80
CA ASP A 139 4.85 -15.32 -13.10
C ASP A 139 5.16 -16.74 -13.64
N ASP A 140 5.52 -17.68 -12.75
CA ASP A 140 5.74 -19.08 -13.13
C ASP A 140 4.41 -19.78 -13.49
N ILE A 141 3.33 -19.44 -12.77
CA ILE A 141 1.97 -19.92 -13.06
C ILE A 141 1.53 -19.43 -14.44
N LEU A 142 1.67 -18.12 -14.70
CA LEU A 142 1.34 -17.54 -16.01
C LEU A 142 2.13 -18.17 -17.13
N TYR A 143 3.42 -18.43 -16.92
CA TYR A 143 4.27 -19.08 -17.92
C TYR A 143 3.78 -20.49 -18.25
N GLU A 144 3.41 -21.26 -17.23
CA GLU A 144 2.89 -22.62 -17.40
C GLU A 144 1.55 -22.64 -18.14
N ILE A 145 0.65 -21.70 -17.82
CA ILE A 145 -0.67 -21.56 -18.45
C ILE A 145 -0.55 -21.04 -19.88
N LEU A 146 0.04 -19.86 -20.08
CA LEU A 146 0.09 -19.17 -21.37
C LEU A 146 1.09 -19.81 -22.33
N GLY A 147 2.15 -20.45 -21.84
CA GLY A 147 3.16 -21.07 -22.69
C GLY A 147 2.61 -22.18 -23.57
N SER A 148 1.74 -23.03 -23.02
CA SER A 148 1.10 -24.13 -23.76
C SER A 148 0.13 -23.61 -24.83
N ILE A 149 -0.63 -22.56 -24.52
CA ILE A 149 -1.60 -21.93 -25.42
C ILE A 149 -0.88 -21.23 -26.57
N THR A 150 0.18 -20.48 -26.24
CA THR A 150 0.99 -19.73 -27.20
C THR A 150 1.65 -20.69 -28.19
N LEU A 151 2.25 -21.78 -27.71
CA LEU A 151 2.84 -22.80 -28.57
C LEU A 151 1.79 -23.43 -29.50
N LYS A 152 0.64 -23.84 -28.95
CA LYS A 152 -0.41 -24.50 -29.75
C LYS A 152 -0.98 -23.59 -30.82
N LEU A 153 -1.15 -22.30 -30.51
CA LEU A 153 -1.59 -21.30 -31.46
C LEU A 153 -0.56 -21.12 -32.59
N GLY A 154 0.74 -21.10 -32.26
CA GLY A 154 1.81 -21.06 -33.26
C GLY A 154 1.77 -22.24 -34.24
N GLU A 155 1.56 -23.46 -33.74
CA GLU A 155 1.37 -24.66 -34.58
C GLU A 155 0.16 -24.54 -35.50
N LEU A 156 -0.99 -24.11 -34.95
CA LEU A 156 -2.24 -23.97 -35.72
C LEU A 156 -2.14 -22.89 -36.80
N MET A 157 -1.39 -21.82 -36.53
CA MET A 157 -1.13 -20.74 -37.48
C MET A 157 0.00 -21.08 -38.47
N ASN A 158 0.71 -22.19 -38.25
CA ASN A 158 1.87 -22.64 -39.05
C ASN A 158 2.94 -21.55 -39.17
N VAL A 159 3.45 -21.08 -38.02
CA VAL A 159 4.44 -20.00 -37.95
C VAL A 159 5.68 -20.45 -37.20
N GLU A 160 6.86 -19.94 -37.54
CA GLU A 160 8.10 -20.22 -36.80
C GLU A 160 8.02 -19.70 -35.36
N ARG A 161 7.47 -18.49 -35.21
CA ARG A 161 7.46 -17.79 -33.93
C ARG A 161 6.17 -17.00 -33.74
N ILE A 162 5.68 -17.04 -32.52
CA ILE A 162 4.53 -16.28 -32.06
C ILE A 162 4.90 -15.52 -30.79
N THR A 163 4.43 -14.28 -30.70
CA THR A 163 4.60 -13.43 -29.52
C THR A 163 3.26 -12.83 -29.14
N ILE A 164 2.85 -12.99 -27.87
CA ILE A 164 1.69 -12.28 -27.33
C ILE A 164 2.24 -11.16 -26.46
N PHE A 165 1.90 -9.92 -26.83
CA PHE A 165 2.19 -8.72 -26.07
C PHE A 165 0.97 -8.33 -25.25
N TYR A 166 1.15 -8.17 -23.95
CA TYR A 166 0.11 -7.80 -23.02
C TYR A 166 0.39 -6.40 -22.47
N ILE A 167 -0.64 -5.55 -22.36
CA ILE A 167 -0.49 -4.15 -21.96
C ILE A 167 -1.09 -3.93 -20.58
N ASP A 168 -0.26 -3.50 -19.63
CA ASP A 168 -0.71 -2.96 -18.35
C ASP A 168 -0.77 -1.43 -18.47
N LYS A 169 -1.99 -0.89 -18.61
CA LYS A 169 -2.22 0.55 -18.72
C LYS A 169 -1.88 1.28 -17.42
N ASP A 170 -2.08 0.65 -16.27
CA ASP A 170 -1.97 1.28 -14.94
C ASP A 170 -0.50 1.42 -14.54
N LYS A 171 0.31 0.40 -14.84
CA LYS A 171 1.76 0.41 -14.57
C LYS A 171 2.60 0.91 -15.73
N ASN A 172 1.97 1.23 -16.86
CA ASN A 172 2.65 1.67 -18.08
C ASN A 172 3.59 0.60 -18.68
N GLU A 173 3.40 -0.68 -18.34
CA GLU A 173 4.25 -1.83 -18.68
C GLU A 173 3.73 -2.62 -19.89
N LEU A 174 4.63 -3.36 -20.56
CA LEU A 174 4.29 -4.29 -21.64
C LEU A 174 4.98 -5.63 -21.39
N TRP A 175 4.18 -6.67 -21.30
CA TRP A 175 4.63 -8.03 -21.02
C TRP A 175 4.63 -8.83 -22.31
N SER A 176 5.54 -9.80 -22.46
CA SER A 176 5.56 -10.65 -23.65
C SER A 176 5.78 -12.11 -23.34
N ILE A 177 5.03 -12.97 -24.01
CA ILE A 177 5.30 -14.41 -24.05
C ILE A 177 5.64 -14.79 -25.49
N VAL A 178 6.79 -15.46 -25.65
CA VAL A 178 7.33 -15.84 -26.96
C VAL A 178 7.46 -17.35 -27.02
N ALA A 179 6.91 -17.96 -28.07
CA ALA A 179 7.12 -19.37 -28.37
C ALA A 179 7.67 -19.56 -29.79
N SER A 180 8.63 -20.48 -29.94
CA SER A 180 9.10 -20.99 -31.24
C SER A 180 8.54 -22.39 -31.47
N THR A 181 8.11 -22.67 -32.69
CA THR A 181 7.48 -23.95 -33.08
C THR A 181 8.46 -24.96 -33.68
N LEU A 182 9.67 -24.52 -34.06
CA LEU A 182 10.70 -25.36 -34.66
C LEU A 182 11.73 -25.82 -33.62
N GLY A 183 11.39 -26.87 -32.87
CA GLY A 183 12.36 -27.70 -32.14
C GLY A 183 12.75 -27.29 -30.72
N GLY A 184 11.97 -26.46 -30.00
CA GLY A 184 12.28 -26.10 -28.60
C GLY A 184 11.04 -25.97 -27.71
N ARG A 185 11.19 -26.28 -26.41
CA ARG A 185 10.22 -25.89 -25.37
C ARG A 185 9.95 -24.39 -25.48
N PRO A 186 8.73 -23.91 -25.16
CA PRO A 186 8.47 -22.46 -25.11
C PRO A 186 9.52 -21.77 -24.24
N THR A 187 9.92 -20.56 -24.62
CA THR A 187 10.83 -19.72 -23.82
C THR A 187 10.06 -19.14 -22.63
N LYS A 188 10.68 -19.10 -21.44
CA LYS A 188 10.11 -18.48 -20.22
C LYS A 188 9.52 -17.10 -20.54
N ILE A 189 8.40 -16.69 -19.90
CA ILE A 189 7.86 -15.33 -20.05
C ILE A 189 9.01 -14.34 -19.87
N GLN A 190 9.20 -13.45 -20.86
CA GLN A 190 10.23 -12.42 -20.79
C GLN A 190 9.53 -11.07 -20.78
N LEU A 191 9.74 -10.32 -19.69
CA LEU A 191 9.64 -8.88 -19.73
C LEU A 191 10.65 -8.39 -20.76
N PRO A 192 10.25 -7.64 -21.81
CA PRO A 192 11.19 -7.23 -22.84
C PRO A 192 12.33 -6.40 -22.22
N ALA A 193 13.55 -6.93 -22.27
CA ALA A 193 14.68 -6.41 -21.50
C ALA A 193 15.30 -5.09 -22.03
N ASN A 194 14.99 -4.60 -23.23
CA ASN A 194 15.82 -3.55 -23.85
C ASN A 194 15.11 -2.23 -24.23
N ASN A 195 15.88 -1.13 -24.21
CA ASN A 195 15.53 0.21 -24.72
C ASN A 195 15.00 0.23 -26.18
N GLN A 196 15.20 -0.84 -26.96
CA GLN A 196 14.59 -1.00 -28.29
C GLN A 196 13.09 -1.35 -28.23
N THR A 197 12.61 -1.93 -27.12
CA THR A 197 11.18 -2.22 -26.89
C THR A 197 10.43 -1.04 -26.30
N ALA A 198 11.12 -0.07 -25.66
CA ALA A 198 10.51 1.18 -25.20
C ALA A 198 9.89 1.98 -26.37
N GLY A 199 10.52 1.96 -27.55
CA GLY A 199 9.93 2.51 -28.78
C GLY A 199 8.66 1.76 -29.20
N ARG A 200 8.62 0.43 -29.06
CA ARG A 200 7.43 -0.40 -29.35
C ARG A 200 6.29 -0.12 -28.37
N VAL A 201 6.58 0.15 -27.11
CA VAL A 201 5.60 0.58 -26.09
C VAL A 201 4.94 1.90 -26.47
N THR A 202 5.69 2.89 -26.96
CA THR A 202 5.13 4.16 -27.48
C THR A 202 4.30 3.96 -28.76
N ILE A 203 4.71 3.03 -29.63
CA ILE A 203 4.02 2.69 -30.89
C ILE A 203 2.68 1.98 -30.61
N TYR A 204 2.67 0.95 -29.74
CA TYR A 204 1.44 0.25 -29.37
C TYR A 204 0.51 1.13 -28.51
N LYS A 205 1.05 2.02 -27.65
CA LYS A 205 0.24 3.03 -26.94
C LYS A 205 -0.41 4.05 -27.88
N LYS A 206 0.30 4.49 -28.94
CA LYS A 206 -0.30 5.33 -30.00
C LYS A 206 -1.44 4.59 -30.71
N ALA A 207 -1.27 3.30 -31.00
CA ALA A 207 -2.32 2.49 -31.64
C ALA A 207 -3.56 2.29 -30.75
N VAL A 208 -3.40 2.12 -29.44
CA VAL A 208 -4.50 1.94 -28.46
C VAL A 208 -5.30 3.23 -28.23
N ASN A 209 -4.69 4.42 -28.44
CA ASN A 209 -5.34 5.72 -28.28
C ASN A 209 -6.00 6.26 -29.56
N ILE A 210 -6.01 5.49 -30.66
CA ILE A 210 -6.71 5.85 -31.89
C ILE A 210 -8.17 5.38 -31.78
N PRO A 211 -9.17 6.27 -31.94
CA PRO A 211 -10.59 5.89 -31.92
C PRO A 211 -10.91 4.77 -32.94
N LEU A 212 -11.73 3.78 -32.56
CA LEU A 212 -12.05 2.57 -33.35
C LEU A 212 -12.49 2.85 -34.81
N HIS A 213 -13.03 4.03 -35.11
CA HIS A 213 -13.50 4.41 -36.45
C HIS A 213 -12.36 4.77 -37.44
N LEU A 214 -11.10 4.74 -37.00
CA LEU A 214 -9.90 5.00 -37.81
C LEU A 214 -9.03 3.74 -37.99
N SER A 215 -9.65 2.55 -37.93
CA SER A 215 -9.02 1.21 -37.88
C SER A 215 -8.05 0.88 -39.02
N ASP A 216 -8.05 1.62 -40.13
CA ASP A 216 -7.13 1.38 -41.25
C ASP A 216 -5.73 1.97 -41.03
N ASN A 217 -5.54 2.76 -39.96
CA ASN A 217 -4.32 3.57 -39.75
C ASN A 217 -3.38 3.06 -38.63
N TRP A 218 -3.68 1.96 -37.94
CA TRP A 218 -2.78 1.41 -36.90
C TRP A 218 -1.75 0.44 -37.49
N TYR A 219 -2.10 -0.29 -38.55
CA TYR A 219 -1.20 -1.23 -39.21
C TYR A 219 -0.06 -0.49 -39.93
N SER A 220 -0.33 0.65 -40.57
CA SER A 220 0.68 1.52 -41.19
C SER A 220 1.70 2.05 -40.19
N VAL A 221 1.25 2.47 -39.00
CA VAL A 221 2.12 2.95 -37.90
C VAL A 221 3.02 1.84 -37.34
N VAL A 222 2.53 0.59 -37.32
CA VAL A 222 3.30 -0.58 -36.87
C VAL A 222 4.20 -1.16 -37.99
N ALA A 223 3.82 -1.00 -39.26
CA ALA A 223 4.53 -1.51 -40.44
C ALA A 223 5.67 -0.59 -40.91
N ASP A 224 5.52 0.74 -40.84
CA ASP A 224 6.53 1.72 -41.31
C ASP A 224 7.83 1.73 -40.47
N MET A 225 7.84 1.08 -39.30
CA MET A 225 8.95 1.14 -38.32
C MET A 225 9.50 -0.24 -37.90
N GLN A 226 9.14 -1.32 -38.61
CA GLN A 226 9.74 -2.64 -38.40
C GLN A 226 11.10 -2.71 -39.13
N ASP A 227 12.18 -2.74 -38.36
CA ASP A 227 13.57 -2.83 -38.82
C ASP A 227 13.77 -3.98 -39.83
N GLU A 228 14.41 -3.69 -40.97
CA GLU A 228 14.76 -4.62 -42.07
C GLU A 228 15.75 -5.72 -41.65
N ARG A 229 16.00 -5.88 -40.36
CA ARG A 229 17.04 -6.74 -39.83
C ARG A 229 16.41 -8.05 -39.35
N THR A 230 16.49 -9.04 -40.24
CA THR A 230 16.32 -10.50 -40.01
C THR A 230 14.89 -11.06 -40.14
N GLY A 231 14.35 -11.11 -41.35
CA GLY A 231 13.16 -11.91 -41.64
C GLY A 231 12.87 -11.99 -43.14
N TYR A 232 12.53 -13.17 -43.65
CA TYR A 232 12.25 -13.38 -45.07
C TYR A 232 10.94 -12.70 -45.52
N HIS A 233 10.01 -12.41 -44.59
CA HIS A 233 8.72 -11.73 -44.83
C HIS A 233 8.25 -10.87 -43.63
N PRO A 234 7.41 -9.83 -43.85
CA PRO A 234 6.86 -9.02 -42.77
C PRO A 234 5.92 -9.83 -41.84
N PRO A 235 5.95 -9.61 -40.52
CA PRO A 235 5.10 -10.31 -39.56
C PRO A 235 3.64 -9.85 -39.60
N LEU A 236 2.71 -10.78 -39.32
CA LEU A 236 1.30 -10.48 -39.12
C LEU A 236 1.04 -10.13 -37.66
N THR A 237 0.57 -8.91 -37.38
CA THR A 237 0.19 -8.47 -36.03
C THR A 237 -1.32 -8.31 -35.95
N LEU A 238 -1.94 -8.78 -34.87
CA LEU A 238 -3.39 -8.77 -34.64
C LEU A 238 -3.66 -8.22 -33.23
N HIS A 239 -4.78 -7.53 -33.03
CA HIS A 239 -5.16 -6.97 -31.72
C HIS A 239 -6.23 -7.83 -31.04
N LEU A 240 -6.26 -7.77 -29.70
CA LEU A 240 -7.29 -8.39 -28.87
C LEU A 240 -8.03 -7.28 -28.10
N LEU A 241 -9.36 -7.36 -28.11
CA LEU A 241 -10.25 -6.41 -27.44
C LEU A 241 -10.78 -7.01 -26.15
N ASN A 242 -10.96 -6.18 -25.14
CA ASN A 242 -11.66 -6.54 -23.91
C ASN A 242 -13.19 -6.42 -24.08
N GLU A 243 -13.96 -6.76 -23.05
CA GLU A 243 -15.43 -6.62 -23.07
C GLU A 243 -15.92 -5.19 -23.32
N GLN A 244 -15.13 -4.16 -22.99
CA GLN A 244 -15.45 -2.75 -23.28
C GLN A 244 -15.05 -2.31 -24.70
N GLY A 245 -14.48 -3.21 -25.50
CA GLY A 245 -14.02 -2.91 -26.87
C GLY A 245 -12.66 -2.22 -26.95
N GLU A 246 -11.89 -2.16 -25.87
CA GLU A 246 -10.56 -1.58 -25.84
C GLU A 246 -9.48 -2.61 -26.15
N VAL A 247 -8.44 -2.20 -26.88
CA VAL A 247 -7.28 -3.06 -27.15
C VAL A 247 -6.47 -3.25 -25.85
N PHE A 248 -6.29 -4.51 -25.42
CA PHE A 248 -5.52 -4.86 -24.21
C PHE A 248 -4.32 -5.77 -24.48
N ALA A 249 -4.26 -6.42 -25.64
CA ALA A 249 -3.15 -7.28 -26.04
C ALA A 249 -2.97 -7.30 -27.57
N PHE A 250 -1.78 -7.68 -28.02
CA PHE A 250 -1.44 -7.90 -29.42
C PHE A 250 -0.82 -9.28 -29.61
N VAL A 251 -1.09 -9.91 -30.75
CA VAL A 251 -0.46 -11.17 -31.17
C VAL A 251 0.35 -10.92 -32.43
N GLN A 252 1.65 -11.19 -32.37
CA GLN A 252 2.58 -11.08 -33.48
C GLN A 252 3.00 -12.47 -33.95
N LEU A 253 2.81 -12.72 -35.25
CA LEU A 253 3.13 -13.95 -35.95
C LEU A 253 4.30 -13.68 -36.90
N VAL A 254 5.37 -14.47 -36.79
CA VAL A 254 6.61 -14.27 -37.55
C VAL A 254 6.93 -15.52 -38.36
N ASN A 255 7.29 -15.32 -39.63
CA ASN A 255 7.67 -16.33 -40.62
C ASN A 255 6.62 -17.45 -40.79
N LYS A 256 5.74 -17.28 -41.78
CA LYS A 256 4.79 -18.31 -42.21
C LYS A 256 5.55 -19.52 -42.74
N LEU A 257 5.16 -20.72 -42.29
CA LEU A 257 5.74 -21.98 -42.74
C LEU A 257 4.88 -22.61 -43.85
N THR A 258 5.52 -23.36 -44.74
CA THR A 258 4.86 -24.18 -45.75
C THR A 258 4.22 -25.42 -45.13
N SER A 259 3.17 -25.95 -45.75
CA SER A 259 2.45 -27.14 -45.28
C SER A 259 3.17 -28.47 -45.53
N ILE A 260 4.29 -28.47 -46.28
CA ILE A 260 5.02 -29.67 -46.71
C ILE A 260 6.38 -29.69 -46.01
N HIS A 261 6.59 -30.64 -45.10
CA HIS A 261 7.80 -30.71 -44.28
C HIS A 261 8.75 -31.82 -44.74
N HIS A 262 9.99 -31.45 -45.06
CA HIS A 262 11.11 -32.38 -45.10
C HIS A 262 11.90 -32.28 -43.78
N PRO A 263 12.12 -33.37 -43.03
CA PRO A 263 12.79 -33.35 -41.71
C PRO A 263 14.23 -32.82 -41.71
N LYS A 264 14.83 -32.60 -42.88
CA LYS A 264 16.19 -32.09 -43.08
C LYS A 264 16.24 -30.73 -43.79
N ALA A 265 15.09 -30.10 -44.07
CA ALA A 265 15.04 -28.80 -44.72
C ALA A 265 15.54 -27.70 -43.78
N THR A 266 16.31 -26.76 -44.31
CA THR A 266 16.74 -25.55 -43.59
C THR A 266 15.56 -24.60 -43.35
N LEU A 267 15.65 -23.71 -42.37
CA LEU A 267 14.58 -22.74 -42.07
C LEU A 267 14.14 -21.94 -43.30
N SER A 268 15.09 -21.52 -44.15
CA SER A 268 14.81 -20.79 -45.40
C SER A 268 13.96 -21.59 -46.39
N GLU A 269 14.05 -22.92 -46.39
CA GLU A 269 13.29 -23.81 -47.27
C GLU A 269 11.90 -24.14 -46.70
N GLN A 270 11.71 -23.89 -45.39
CA GLN A 270 10.46 -24.14 -44.69
C GLN A 270 9.51 -22.94 -44.72
N ILE A 271 10.02 -21.73 -44.95
CA ILE A 271 9.23 -20.50 -45.01
C ILE A 271 8.41 -20.46 -46.30
N ASP A 272 7.13 -20.12 -46.16
CA ASP A 272 6.24 -19.90 -47.31
C ASP A 272 6.60 -18.58 -48.01
N PRO A 273 7.00 -18.61 -49.28
CA PRO A 273 7.38 -17.42 -50.02
C PRO A 273 6.21 -16.44 -50.26
N HIS A 274 4.95 -16.87 -50.05
CA HIS A 274 3.78 -16.01 -50.16
C HIS A 274 3.43 -15.28 -48.85
N GLY A 275 4.08 -15.64 -47.74
CA GLY A 275 3.84 -15.03 -46.44
C GLY A 275 2.42 -15.25 -45.91
N PHE A 276 1.93 -14.30 -45.10
CA PHE A 276 0.60 -14.34 -44.50
C PHE A 276 -0.49 -13.85 -45.45
N THR A 277 -1.67 -14.47 -45.40
CA THR A 277 -2.82 -14.16 -46.26
C THR A 277 -4.04 -13.67 -45.45
N GLU A 278 -5.06 -13.11 -46.11
CA GLU A 278 -6.34 -12.77 -45.44
C GLU A 278 -7.03 -14.01 -44.84
N ALA A 279 -6.83 -15.19 -45.44
CA ALA A 279 -7.32 -16.44 -44.89
C ALA A 279 -6.66 -16.77 -43.54
N ASP A 280 -5.41 -16.38 -43.31
CA ASP A 280 -4.75 -16.52 -42.00
C ASP A 280 -5.36 -15.58 -40.96
N GLN A 281 -5.75 -14.36 -41.36
CA GLN A 281 -6.45 -13.43 -40.47
C GLN A 281 -7.82 -13.97 -40.05
N GLN A 282 -8.60 -14.48 -41.01
CA GLN A 282 -9.88 -15.15 -40.71
C GLN A 282 -9.68 -16.38 -39.83
N LYS A 283 -8.65 -17.18 -40.09
CA LYS A 283 -8.32 -18.35 -39.27
C LYS A 283 -7.99 -17.98 -37.83
N PHE A 284 -7.28 -16.87 -37.61
CA PHE A 284 -7.01 -16.38 -36.26
C PHE A 284 -8.28 -15.93 -35.53
N ALA A 285 -9.25 -15.35 -36.24
CA ALA A 285 -10.50 -14.88 -35.65
C ALA A 285 -11.28 -16.01 -34.95
N ASP A 286 -11.17 -17.26 -35.41
CA ASP A 286 -11.77 -18.44 -34.75
C ASP A 286 -11.12 -18.75 -33.38
N TYR A 287 -9.86 -18.37 -33.18
CA TYR A 287 -9.08 -18.60 -31.96
C TYR A 287 -9.03 -17.38 -31.03
N ALA A 288 -9.38 -16.19 -31.52
CA ALA A 288 -9.31 -14.96 -30.74
C ALA A 288 -10.24 -14.96 -29.50
N PRO A 289 -11.52 -15.37 -29.56
CA PRO A 289 -12.40 -15.36 -28.39
C PRO A 289 -11.93 -16.22 -27.20
N PRO A 290 -11.53 -17.51 -27.38
CA PRO A 290 -11.01 -18.29 -26.26
C PRO A 290 -9.67 -17.75 -25.74
N LEU A 291 -8.83 -17.18 -26.61
CA LEU A 291 -7.57 -16.55 -26.21
C LEU A 291 -7.81 -15.27 -25.38
N GLN A 292 -8.76 -14.43 -25.78
CA GLN A 292 -9.16 -13.23 -25.02
C GLN A 292 -9.60 -13.60 -23.61
N ARG A 293 -10.53 -14.56 -23.50
CA ARG A 293 -11.09 -15.00 -22.23
C ARG A 293 -10.04 -15.48 -21.23
N ILE A 294 -9.09 -16.31 -21.66
CA ILE A 294 -8.04 -16.79 -20.75
C ILE A 294 -7.04 -15.70 -20.38
N LEU A 295 -6.70 -14.80 -21.31
CA LEU A 295 -5.81 -13.67 -21.01
C LEU A 295 -6.43 -12.68 -20.02
N GLU A 296 -7.73 -12.36 -20.16
CA GLU A 296 -8.45 -11.53 -19.20
C GLU A 296 -8.54 -12.18 -17.82
N LYS A 297 -8.83 -13.50 -17.76
CA LYS A 297 -8.81 -14.24 -16.49
C LYS A 297 -7.43 -14.23 -15.84
N CYS A 298 -6.37 -14.44 -16.61
CA CYS A 298 -4.99 -14.38 -16.15
C CYS A 298 -4.64 -13.00 -15.60
N ARG A 299 -5.00 -11.92 -16.32
CA ARG A 299 -4.85 -10.53 -15.85
C ARG A 299 -5.55 -10.33 -14.52
N TYR A 300 -6.84 -10.65 -14.45
CA TYR A 300 -7.64 -10.40 -13.27
C TYR A 300 -7.07 -11.14 -12.06
N CYS A 301 -6.69 -12.41 -12.23
CA CYS A 301 -6.08 -13.21 -11.18
C CYS A 301 -4.71 -12.65 -10.74
N TYR A 302 -3.91 -12.14 -11.68
CA TYR A 302 -2.64 -11.48 -11.36
C TYR A 302 -2.86 -10.24 -10.49
N GLN A 303 -3.73 -9.33 -10.95
CA GLN A 303 -4.05 -8.09 -10.23
C GLN A 303 -4.62 -8.39 -8.84
N LEU A 304 -5.52 -9.38 -8.74
CA LEU A 304 -6.10 -9.80 -7.48
C LEU A 304 -5.05 -10.39 -6.52
N THR A 305 -4.14 -11.22 -7.03
CA THR A 305 -3.05 -11.82 -6.23
C THR A 305 -2.08 -10.76 -5.73
N GLN A 306 -1.73 -9.78 -6.55
CA GLN A 306 -0.87 -8.66 -6.13
C GLN A 306 -1.51 -7.82 -5.02
N ARG A 307 -2.80 -7.49 -5.17
CA ARG A 307 -3.53 -6.75 -4.14
C ARG A 307 -3.64 -7.57 -2.85
N LEU A 308 -3.84 -8.88 -2.96
CA LEU A 308 -3.86 -9.78 -1.78
C LEU A 308 -2.50 -9.82 -1.08
N GLN A 309 -1.40 -10.00 -1.82
CA GLN A 309 -0.04 -9.97 -1.26
C GLN A 309 0.28 -8.63 -0.57
N ALA A 310 -0.17 -7.51 -1.16
CA ALA A 310 -0.07 -6.19 -0.54
C ALA A 310 -0.81 -6.12 0.78
N SER A 311 -2.07 -6.55 0.78
CA SER A 311 -2.93 -6.56 1.95
C SER A 311 -2.38 -7.49 3.06
N GLU A 312 -1.85 -8.66 2.71
CA GLU A 312 -1.23 -9.60 3.64
C GLU A 312 0.04 -9.01 4.26
N ALA A 313 0.90 -8.37 3.47
CA ALA A 313 2.11 -7.72 3.97
C ALA A 313 1.79 -6.59 4.97
N LEU A 314 0.75 -5.79 4.68
CA LEU A 314 0.27 -4.74 5.58
C LEU A 314 -0.35 -5.30 6.87
N THR A 315 -1.08 -6.41 6.75
CA THR A 315 -1.66 -7.14 7.89
C THR A 315 -0.56 -7.74 8.77
N GLU A 316 0.47 -8.34 8.17
CA GLU A 316 1.62 -8.91 8.89
C GLU A 316 2.44 -7.84 9.62
N ALA A 317 2.61 -6.67 9.02
CA ALA A 317 3.28 -5.56 9.67
C ALA A 317 2.47 -5.04 10.87
N THR A 318 1.13 -4.97 10.74
CA THR A 318 0.21 -4.68 11.86
C THR A 318 0.32 -5.75 12.97
N ARG A 319 0.44 -7.02 12.58
CA ARG A 319 0.61 -8.16 13.49
C ARG A 319 1.95 -8.12 14.22
N SER A 320 3.03 -7.75 13.54
CA SER A 320 4.38 -7.66 14.13
C SER A 320 4.45 -6.64 15.26
N VAL A 321 3.67 -5.55 15.18
CA VAL A 321 3.55 -4.54 16.24
C VAL A 321 2.74 -5.04 17.46
N SER A 322 1.79 -5.97 17.27
CA SER A 322 0.94 -6.48 18.36
C SER A 322 1.49 -7.70 19.10
N GLN A 323 2.32 -8.49 18.43
CA GLN A 323 2.89 -9.73 18.95
C GLN A 323 4.34 -9.52 19.43
N SER A 324 4.54 -8.80 20.53
CA SER A 324 5.93 -8.64 20.99
C SER A 324 6.10 -8.16 22.44
N THR A 325 6.58 -9.11 23.25
CA THR A 325 7.66 -8.94 24.24
C THR A 325 9.05 -8.81 23.56
N LEU A 326 9.10 -8.48 22.26
CA LEU A 326 10.31 -8.43 21.43
C LEU A 326 10.98 -7.05 21.51
N ASP A 327 12.28 -7.05 21.24
CA ASP A 327 13.09 -5.83 21.09
C ASP A 327 12.55 -4.98 19.92
N SER A 328 12.47 -3.68 20.15
CA SER A 328 12.09 -2.66 19.18
C SER A 328 12.80 -2.76 17.82
N GLU A 329 14.09 -3.12 17.82
CA GLU A 329 14.86 -3.31 16.58
C GLU A 329 14.30 -4.47 15.72
N GLU A 330 13.79 -5.53 16.34
CA GLU A 330 13.24 -6.68 15.62
C GLU A 330 11.90 -6.37 14.95
N ILE A 331 11.02 -5.64 15.65
CA ILE A 331 9.71 -5.21 15.11
C ILE A 331 9.93 -4.35 13.86
N ILE A 332 10.80 -3.34 14.00
CA ILE A 332 11.15 -2.44 12.89
C ILE A 332 11.75 -3.23 11.73
N GLY A 333 12.67 -4.16 12.01
CA GLY A 333 13.27 -5.00 10.98
C GLY A 333 12.23 -5.80 10.19
N ARG A 334 11.23 -6.39 10.85
CA ARG A 334 10.15 -7.14 10.19
C ARG A 334 9.27 -6.23 9.32
N VAL A 335 8.86 -5.07 9.86
CA VAL A 335 8.03 -4.08 9.14
C VAL A 335 8.77 -3.57 7.89
N MET A 336 10.05 -3.20 8.02
CA MET A 336 10.87 -2.71 6.91
C MET A 336 11.18 -3.81 5.88
N ALA A 337 11.28 -5.07 6.29
CA ALA A 337 11.44 -6.21 5.39
C ALA A 337 10.15 -6.52 4.61
N ALA A 338 8.99 -6.42 5.25
CA ALA A 338 7.69 -6.55 4.59
C ALA A 338 7.49 -5.43 3.56
N ALA A 339 7.81 -4.18 3.93
CA ALA A 339 7.79 -3.03 3.03
C ALA A 339 8.70 -3.25 1.80
N LYS A 340 9.96 -3.62 2.02
CA LYS A 340 10.93 -3.94 0.95
C LYS A 340 10.38 -4.97 -0.03
N ARG A 341 9.83 -6.08 0.49
CA ARG A 341 9.31 -7.17 -0.34
C ARG A 341 8.11 -6.71 -1.16
N LEU A 342 7.15 -6.04 -0.53
CA LEU A 342 5.93 -5.58 -1.20
C LEU A 342 6.26 -4.62 -2.35
N MET A 343 7.14 -3.66 -2.10
CA MET A 343 7.48 -2.63 -3.07
C MET A 343 8.60 -3.04 -4.03
N ASN A 344 9.04 -4.30 -3.99
CA ASN A 344 10.12 -4.87 -4.81
C ASN A 344 11.38 -3.98 -4.80
N ALA A 345 11.80 -3.53 -3.62
CA ALA A 345 13.02 -2.75 -3.45
C ALA A 345 14.23 -3.66 -3.17
N ASP A 346 15.44 -3.26 -3.59
CA ASP A 346 16.66 -3.99 -3.26
C ASP A 346 17.03 -3.85 -1.79
N ARG A 347 16.93 -2.63 -1.23
CA ARG A 347 17.16 -2.35 0.18
C ARG A 347 16.07 -1.48 0.76
N SER A 348 15.90 -1.58 2.06
CA SER A 348 15.16 -0.62 2.86
C SER A 348 16.03 -0.15 4.02
N THR A 349 15.86 1.10 4.44
CA THR A 349 16.67 1.70 5.51
C THR A 349 15.79 2.61 6.34
N LEU A 350 16.01 2.61 7.65
CA LEU A 350 15.42 3.54 8.59
C LEU A 350 16.52 4.40 9.20
N TRP A 351 16.42 5.70 9.01
CA TRP A 351 17.24 6.71 9.67
C TRP A 351 16.51 7.20 10.91
N LEU A 352 17.16 7.19 12.05
CA LEU A 352 16.63 7.70 13.31
C LEU A 352 17.17 9.10 13.56
N LEU A 353 16.32 9.99 14.05
CA LEU A 353 16.71 11.35 14.41
C LEU A 353 17.34 11.38 15.81
N ASP A 354 18.53 11.96 15.91
CA ASP A 354 19.19 12.36 17.16
C ASP A 354 18.94 13.87 17.35
N ASP A 355 17.86 14.18 18.08
CA ASP A 355 17.38 15.56 18.30
C ASP A 355 18.43 16.44 18.99
N GLU A 356 19.31 15.87 19.83
CA GLU A 356 20.34 16.62 20.55
C GLU A 356 21.46 17.11 19.63
N LYS A 357 21.73 16.37 18.55
CA LYS A 357 22.82 16.67 17.61
C LYS A 357 22.37 17.22 16.28
N ASP A 358 21.06 17.26 16.02
CA ASP A 358 20.48 17.61 14.73
C ASP A 358 21.02 16.73 13.59
N GLU A 359 21.15 15.43 13.89
CA GLU A 359 21.72 14.41 13.00
C GLU A 359 20.76 13.22 12.81
N LEU A 360 20.71 12.69 11.60
CA LEU A 360 20.12 11.40 11.28
C LEU A 360 21.20 10.32 11.35
N TRP A 361 20.88 9.17 11.96
CA TRP A 361 21.78 8.02 11.98
C TRP A 361 21.09 6.72 11.59
N THR A 362 21.85 5.81 10.99
CA THR A 362 21.37 4.46 10.65
C THR A 362 22.51 3.44 10.68
N LYS A 363 22.18 2.17 10.83
CA LYS A 363 23.12 1.05 10.72
C LYS A 363 22.90 0.33 9.40
N ILE A 364 23.91 0.27 8.54
CA ILE A 364 23.85 -0.48 7.29
C ILE A 364 24.90 -1.59 7.23
N PRO A 365 24.56 -2.75 6.65
CA PRO A 365 25.53 -3.81 6.37
C PRO A 365 26.40 -3.43 5.16
N PHE A 366 27.71 -3.68 5.28
CA PHE A 366 28.69 -3.57 4.20
C PHE A 366 29.04 -4.97 3.67
N GLU A 367 29.56 -5.08 2.44
CA GLU A 367 29.90 -6.38 1.80
C GLU A 367 30.83 -7.27 2.63
N ASN A 368 31.70 -6.66 3.44
CA ASN A 368 32.61 -7.38 4.34
C ASN A 368 31.89 -8.00 5.57
N GLY A 369 30.56 -7.97 5.62
CA GLY A 369 29.74 -8.45 6.74
C GLY A 369 29.74 -7.51 7.95
N SER A 370 30.47 -6.38 7.90
CA SER A 370 30.44 -5.39 8.99
C SER A 370 29.18 -4.54 8.91
N VAL A 371 28.53 -4.33 10.05
CA VAL A 371 27.47 -3.32 10.19
C VAL A 371 28.15 -2.04 10.69
N ARG A 372 28.01 -0.93 9.95
CA ARG A 372 28.55 0.36 10.37
C ARG A 372 27.44 1.39 10.49
N GLU A 373 27.66 2.33 11.40
CA GLU A 373 26.81 3.47 11.62
C GLU A 373 27.15 4.57 10.61
N LEU A 374 26.14 5.08 9.92
CA LEU A 374 26.22 6.28 9.10
C LEU A 374 25.48 7.41 9.80
N ARG A 375 26.03 8.62 9.71
CA ARG A 375 25.41 9.86 10.19
C ARG A 375 25.31 10.89 9.07
N LEU A 376 24.24 11.67 9.09
CA LEU A 376 23.96 12.77 8.16
C LEU A 376 23.35 13.93 8.92
N ASN A 377 23.76 15.17 8.65
CA ASN A 377 23.09 16.32 9.24
C ASN A 377 21.69 16.50 8.64
N VAL A 378 20.76 17.06 9.41
CA VAL A 378 19.47 17.50 8.85
C VAL A 378 19.70 18.49 7.70
N GLY A 379 18.94 18.34 6.61
CA GLY A 379 19.13 19.04 5.33
C GLY A 379 20.15 18.42 4.37
N GLN A 380 20.99 17.48 4.82
CA GLN A 380 22.02 16.84 3.99
C GLN A 380 21.53 15.60 3.24
N GLY A 381 21.72 15.58 1.91
CA GLY A 381 21.27 14.47 1.06
C GLY A 381 19.74 14.31 1.06
N PHE A 382 19.23 13.24 0.44
CA PHE A 382 17.77 13.04 0.35
C PHE A 382 17.12 12.80 1.73
N ALA A 383 17.73 11.97 2.59
CA ALA A 383 17.20 11.71 3.93
C ALA A 383 17.18 12.98 4.79
N GLY A 384 18.28 13.74 4.83
CA GLY A 384 18.35 14.98 5.59
C GLY A 384 17.37 16.03 5.06
N LYS A 385 17.17 16.14 3.74
CA LYS A 385 16.15 17.04 3.16
C LYS A 385 14.74 16.67 3.61
N VAL A 386 14.38 15.39 3.54
CA VAL A 386 13.07 14.92 4.02
C VAL A 386 12.89 15.20 5.51
N ALA A 387 13.95 15.04 6.32
CA ALA A 387 13.88 15.40 7.74
C ALA A 387 13.70 16.91 7.96
N ALA A 388 14.34 17.74 7.14
CA ALA A 388 14.23 19.20 7.25
C ALA A 388 12.87 19.74 6.77
N THR A 389 12.29 19.15 5.72
CA THR A 389 11.04 19.64 5.11
C THR A 389 9.80 18.94 5.63
N GLY A 390 9.91 17.71 6.12
CA GLY A 390 8.76 16.85 6.42
C GLY A 390 8.02 16.35 5.17
N GLU A 391 8.54 16.61 3.97
CA GLU A 391 7.89 16.27 2.69
C GLU A 391 8.53 15.02 2.07
N PRO A 392 7.73 14.05 1.56
CA PRO A 392 8.27 12.85 0.92
C PRO A 392 8.96 13.18 -0.41
N LEU A 393 10.04 12.46 -0.72
CA LEU A 393 10.77 12.55 -1.99
C LEU A 393 10.78 11.21 -2.72
N ASN A 394 10.20 11.15 -3.92
CA ASN A 394 10.31 10.03 -4.84
C ASN A 394 11.24 10.39 -6.00
N ILE A 395 12.45 9.85 -6.00
CA ILE A 395 13.50 10.11 -6.98
C ILE A 395 13.54 8.97 -8.00
N PRO A 396 13.14 9.22 -9.26
CA PRO A 396 13.11 8.20 -10.30
C PRO A 396 14.51 7.85 -10.81
N PHE A 397 14.58 6.76 -11.56
CA PHE A 397 15.78 6.36 -12.30
C PHE A 397 16.14 7.37 -13.40
N ASP A 398 17.39 7.79 -13.58
CA ASP A 398 18.56 7.53 -12.74
C ASP A 398 18.80 8.67 -11.73
N LEU A 399 18.84 8.32 -10.44
CA LEU A 399 19.09 9.23 -9.33
C LEU A 399 20.39 10.02 -9.47
N TYR A 400 21.43 9.48 -10.13
CA TYR A 400 22.69 10.21 -10.32
C TYR A 400 22.56 11.47 -11.21
N ASN A 401 21.46 11.59 -11.97
CA ASN A 401 21.14 12.78 -12.75
C ASN A 401 20.47 13.88 -11.90
N HIS A 402 20.03 13.56 -10.67
CA HIS A 402 19.43 14.53 -9.78
C HIS A 402 20.50 15.50 -9.22
N PRO A 403 20.22 16.82 -9.12
CA PRO A 403 21.19 17.81 -8.64
C PRO A 403 21.68 17.52 -7.20
N ASP A 404 20.83 16.91 -6.37
CA ASP A 404 21.16 16.58 -4.98
C ASP A 404 21.81 15.20 -4.76
N SER A 405 22.25 14.55 -5.84
CA SER A 405 22.80 13.18 -5.79
C SER A 405 24.20 13.05 -5.17
N THR A 406 24.85 14.15 -4.81
CA THR A 406 26.25 14.17 -4.32
C THR A 406 26.46 13.27 -3.11
N THR A 407 25.59 13.35 -2.10
CA THR A 407 25.69 12.51 -0.90
C THR A 407 25.52 11.03 -1.22
N ALA A 408 24.58 10.68 -2.12
CA ALA A 408 24.36 9.31 -2.54
C ALA A 408 25.59 8.75 -3.27
N LYS A 409 26.19 9.52 -4.20
CA LYS A 409 27.42 9.14 -4.92
C LYS A 409 28.59 8.85 -3.96
N GLN A 410 28.77 9.69 -2.95
CA GLN A 410 29.84 9.49 -1.96
C GLN A 410 29.59 8.26 -1.07
N THR A 411 28.35 8.04 -0.63
CA THR A 411 27.98 6.86 0.18
C THR A 411 28.11 5.57 -0.64
N ASP A 412 27.71 5.59 -1.91
CA ASP A 412 27.80 4.46 -2.83
C ASP A 412 29.25 4.01 -3.06
N GLN A 413 30.18 4.95 -3.29
CA GLN A 413 31.62 4.65 -3.40
C GLN A 413 32.17 3.99 -2.14
N ASN A 414 31.77 4.47 -0.96
CA ASN A 414 32.25 3.93 0.32
C ASN A 414 31.64 2.56 0.66
N SER A 415 30.39 2.34 0.28
CA SER A 415 29.64 1.11 0.56
C SER A 415 29.77 0.06 -0.55
N ARG A 416 30.47 0.38 -1.65
CA ARG A 416 30.56 -0.45 -2.87
C ARG A 416 29.18 -0.81 -3.40
N TYR A 417 28.30 0.18 -3.45
CA TYR A 417 26.91 0.03 -3.87
C TYR A 417 26.55 1.06 -4.94
N ARG A 418 25.34 0.98 -5.51
CA ARG A 418 24.88 1.93 -6.53
C ARG A 418 23.40 2.25 -6.36
N THR A 419 23.11 3.45 -5.90
CA THR A 419 21.77 3.98 -5.69
C THR A 419 21.24 4.60 -6.98
N CYS A 420 20.22 3.99 -7.58
CA CYS A 420 19.63 4.26 -8.89
C CYS A 420 18.24 4.91 -8.82
N SER A 421 17.42 4.53 -7.85
CA SER A 421 16.12 5.12 -7.56
C SER A 421 15.85 5.09 -6.06
N LEU A 422 15.05 6.02 -5.54
CA LEU A 422 14.90 6.21 -4.10
C LEU A 422 13.52 6.77 -3.74
N LEU A 423 12.79 6.07 -2.87
CA LEU A 423 11.62 6.62 -2.19
C LEU A 423 12.00 6.94 -0.74
N CYS A 424 11.94 8.21 -0.36
CA CYS A 424 12.38 8.72 0.94
C CYS A 424 11.20 9.40 1.63
N MET A 425 10.82 8.94 2.83
CA MET A 425 9.59 9.39 3.51
C MET A 425 9.81 9.63 5.00
N PRO A 426 9.19 10.68 5.59
CA PRO A 426 9.31 10.95 7.02
C PRO A 426 8.55 9.90 7.84
N VAL A 427 9.04 9.64 9.05
CA VAL A 427 8.37 8.80 10.06
C VAL A 427 8.00 9.70 11.22
N TRP A 428 6.71 9.84 11.45
CA TRP A 428 6.17 10.66 12.53
C TRP A 428 5.75 9.80 13.72
N SER A 429 5.90 10.32 14.92
CA SER A 429 5.18 9.81 16.08
C SER A 429 3.68 10.09 15.89
N PRO A 430 2.81 9.29 16.53
CA PRO A 430 1.40 9.63 16.69
C PRO A 430 1.13 11.06 17.20
N ASP A 431 2.06 11.65 17.96
CA ASP A 431 1.95 13.01 18.49
C ASP A 431 2.41 14.09 17.49
N GLY A 432 2.87 13.70 16.29
CA GLY A 432 3.32 14.61 15.24
C GLY A 432 4.79 15.00 15.28
N GLU A 433 5.62 14.28 16.05
CA GLU A 433 7.06 14.53 16.12
C GLU A 433 7.82 13.71 15.09
N LEU A 434 8.82 14.31 14.44
CA LEU A 434 9.65 13.56 13.50
C LEU A 434 10.54 12.58 14.28
N LEU A 435 10.37 11.28 14.04
CA LEU A 435 11.18 10.25 14.68
C LEU A 435 12.36 9.80 13.79
N GLY A 436 12.24 10.02 12.48
CA GLY A 436 13.20 9.54 11.52
C GLY A 436 12.72 9.61 10.08
N VAL A 437 13.46 8.94 9.19
CA VAL A 437 13.19 8.90 7.74
C VAL A 437 13.39 7.49 7.22
N THR A 438 12.42 6.94 6.49
CA THR A 438 12.57 5.68 5.77
C THR A 438 13.03 5.89 4.33
N GLN A 439 13.77 4.92 3.83
CA GLN A 439 14.20 4.85 2.44
C GLN A 439 13.92 3.46 1.87
N LEU A 440 13.31 3.42 0.69
CA LEU A 440 13.38 2.26 -0.20
C LEU A 440 14.38 2.58 -1.30
N VAL A 441 15.39 1.73 -1.44
CA VAL A 441 16.54 1.95 -2.31
C VAL A 441 16.50 0.93 -3.44
N ASN A 442 16.55 1.44 -4.67
CA ASN A 442 16.51 0.72 -5.94
C ASN A 442 15.25 -0.13 -6.10
N LYS A 443 14.30 0.38 -6.89
CA LYS A 443 13.23 -0.47 -7.42
C LYS A 443 13.87 -1.55 -8.31
N ARG A 444 13.63 -2.81 -7.99
CA ARG A 444 14.09 -3.93 -8.80
C ARG A 444 13.20 -4.07 -10.02
N ARG A 445 13.84 -4.13 -11.18
CA ARG A 445 13.21 -4.50 -12.43
C ARG A 445 12.88 -6.01 -12.37
N PRO A 446 11.66 -6.44 -12.69
CA PRO A 446 11.35 -7.86 -12.68
C PRO A 446 12.08 -8.61 -13.82
N GLY A 447 12.55 -9.82 -13.52
CA GLY A 447 13.37 -10.65 -14.41
C GLY A 447 14.66 -11.15 -13.77
N ASP A 448 15.32 -12.10 -14.45
CA ASP A 448 16.62 -12.65 -14.04
C ASP A 448 17.75 -11.78 -14.61
N TYR A 449 18.36 -10.97 -13.75
CA TYR A 449 19.50 -10.11 -14.08
C TYR A 449 20.72 -10.51 -13.24
N PRO A 450 21.95 -10.34 -13.76
CA PRO A 450 23.15 -10.51 -12.94
C PRO A 450 23.14 -9.53 -11.75
N GLU A 451 23.78 -9.93 -10.65
CA GLU A 451 23.99 -9.04 -9.52
C GLU A 451 24.93 -7.89 -9.90
N TYR A 452 24.82 -6.78 -9.17
CA TYR A 452 25.67 -5.61 -9.38
C TYR A 452 27.11 -5.92 -8.97
N GLU A 453 28.05 -5.69 -9.88
CA GLU A 453 29.48 -5.76 -9.61
C GLU A 453 30.00 -4.35 -9.25
N PRO A 454 30.56 -4.13 -8.05
CA PRO A 454 30.96 -2.78 -7.63
C PRO A 454 32.04 -2.11 -8.47
N ASP A 455 32.79 -2.88 -9.25
CA ASP A 455 33.84 -2.39 -10.14
C ASP A 455 33.26 -1.72 -11.41
N ASP A 456 31.97 -1.92 -11.69
CA ASP A 456 31.25 -1.27 -12.79
C ASP A 456 30.82 0.17 -12.45
N TRP A 457 31.07 0.65 -11.23
CA TRP A 457 30.73 2.01 -10.82
C TRP A 457 31.38 3.06 -11.77
N PRO A 458 30.64 4.09 -12.23
CA PRO A 458 29.32 4.56 -11.78
C PRO A 458 28.12 4.00 -12.55
N GLU A 459 28.32 3.02 -13.43
CA GLU A 459 27.27 2.50 -14.32
C GLU A 459 26.14 1.83 -13.53
N ALA A 460 24.90 2.09 -13.94
CA ALA A 460 23.73 1.51 -13.31
C ALA A 460 23.48 0.08 -13.85
N PRO A 461 23.36 -0.94 -12.99
CA PRO A 461 23.06 -2.30 -13.41
C PRO A 461 21.62 -2.40 -13.93
N ASP A 462 21.38 -3.29 -14.90
CA ASP A 462 20.07 -3.44 -15.54
C ASP A 462 18.95 -3.82 -14.55
N CYS A 463 19.30 -4.50 -13.46
CA CYS A 463 18.36 -4.89 -12.40
C CYS A 463 17.77 -3.70 -11.62
N PHE A 464 18.41 -2.52 -11.64
CA PHE A 464 17.98 -1.32 -10.91
C PHE A 464 17.46 -0.19 -11.81
N LYS A 465 17.28 -0.44 -13.12
CA LYS A 465 16.76 0.55 -14.08
C LYS A 465 15.23 0.65 -14.03
N ASP A 466 14.70 0.96 -12.85
CA ASP A 466 13.27 1.11 -12.58
C ASP A 466 13.00 2.14 -11.46
N SER A 467 11.75 2.60 -11.32
CA SER A 467 11.36 3.69 -10.41
C SER A 467 10.17 3.32 -9.51
N PHE A 468 10.09 3.94 -8.34
CA PHE A 468 8.91 3.84 -7.48
C PHE A 468 7.77 4.72 -8.02
N ASP A 469 6.54 4.29 -7.82
CA ASP A 469 5.33 4.98 -8.26
C ASP A 469 4.53 5.58 -7.08
N ALA A 470 3.41 6.24 -7.39
CA ALA A 470 2.53 6.81 -6.37
C ALA A 470 1.94 5.77 -5.42
N ASN A 471 1.71 4.53 -5.90
CA ASN A 471 1.22 3.44 -5.07
C ASN A 471 2.28 3.00 -4.05
N SER A 472 3.55 2.93 -4.45
CA SER A 472 4.68 2.66 -3.55
C SER A 472 4.71 3.68 -2.41
N GLN A 473 4.50 4.96 -2.70
CA GLN A 473 4.42 6.01 -1.68
C GLN A 473 3.23 5.81 -0.72
N LYS A 474 2.03 5.51 -1.24
CA LYS A 474 0.83 5.23 -0.42
C LYS A 474 1.05 4.04 0.52
N TYR A 475 1.54 2.91 0.01
CA TYR A 475 1.80 1.75 0.84
C TYR A 475 2.86 2.04 1.91
N MET A 476 3.94 2.74 1.52
CA MET A 476 5.01 3.09 2.45
C MET A 476 4.54 4.03 3.57
N GLN A 477 3.58 4.92 3.31
CA GLN A 477 2.98 5.76 4.35
C GLN A 477 2.30 4.94 5.45
N ILE A 478 1.65 3.83 5.08
CA ILE A 478 1.02 2.91 6.04
C ILE A 478 2.09 2.21 6.88
N PHE A 479 3.16 1.71 6.26
CA PHE A 479 4.30 1.13 6.99
C PHE A 479 4.96 2.16 7.92
N ASN A 480 5.19 3.39 7.46
CA ASN A 480 5.78 4.46 8.27
C ASN A 480 4.93 4.78 9.50
N SER A 481 3.61 4.75 9.38
CA SER A 481 2.71 4.95 10.53
C SER A 481 2.93 3.85 11.58
N GLN A 482 3.13 2.60 11.16
CA GLN A 482 3.42 1.48 12.07
C GLN A 482 4.82 1.56 12.68
N VAL A 483 5.83 1.96 11.88
CA VAL A 483 7.20 2.19 12.37
C VAL A 483 7.20 3.32 13.40
N GLY A 484 6.47 4.41 13.18
CA GLY A 484 6.35 5.51 14.12
C GLY A 484 5.80 5.08 15.47
N VAL A 485 4.75 4.25 15.47
CA VAL A 485 4.19 3.65 16.69
C VAL A 485 5.21 2.73 17.38
N ALA A 486 5.88 1.85 16.63
CA ALA A 486 6.88 0.94 17.20
C ALA A 486 8.07 1.69 17.82
N LEU A 487 8.56 2.74 17.15
CA LEU A 487 9.65 3.59 17.64
C LEU A 487 9.25 4.38 18.90
N GLN A 488 8.01 4.89 18.94
CA GLN A 488 7.54 5.59 20.13
C GLN A 488 7.48 4.64 21.34
N ASN A 489 6.97 3.42 21.15
CA ASN A 489 6.96 2.39 22.19
C ASN A 489 8.38 2.04 22.65
N ALA A 490 9.31 1.90 21.71
CA ALA A 490 10.72 1.63 21.98
C ALA A 490 11.37 2.70 22.85
N LYS A 491 11.22 3.98 22.46
CA LYS A 491 11.71 5.14 23.22
C LYS A 491 11.14 5.12 24.66
N GLN A 492 9.87 4.79 24.82
CA GLN A 492 9.20 4.71 26.12
C GLN A 492 9.76 3.58 27.01
N PHE A 493 9.92 2.37 26.48
CA PHE A 493 10.51 1.26 27.23
C PHE A 493 11.95 1.53 27.66
N ALA A 494 12.74 2.15 26.77
CA ALA A 494 14.11 2.56 27.09
C ALA A 494 14.16 3.59 28.23
N ALA A 495 13.28 4.61 28.19
CA ALA A 495 13.17 5.62 29.25
C ALA A 495 12.78 5.00 30.60
N MET A 496 11.83 4.04 30.63
CA MET A 496 11.46 3.32 31.84
C MET A 496 12.64 2.53 32.44
N LYS A 497 13.41 1.85 31.59
CA LYS A 497 14.58 1.07 32.02
C LYS A 497 15.67 1.97 32.60
N GLN A 498 15.93 3.10 31.96
CA GLN A 498 16.92 4.08 32.40
C GLN A 498 16.52 4.77 33.71
N GLN A 499 15.22 5.05 33.90
CA GLN A 499 14.69 5.55 35.18
C GLN A 499 14.83 4.53 36.32
N ALA A 500 14.61 3.24 36.04
CA ALA A 500 14.75 2.15 37.02
C ALA A 500 16.21 1.92 37.45
N GLU A 501 17.17 2.16 36.56
CA GLU A 501 18.61 1.98 36.83
C GLU A 501 19.22 3.20 37.58
N ASN A 502 18.68 4.40 37.41
CA ASN A 502 19.27 5.64 37.94
C ASN A 502 18.79 6.10 39.33
N HIS A 503 17.87 5.40 40.02
CA HIS A 503 17.28 5.91 41.27
C HIS A 503 17.20 4.93 42.46
N PRO A 504 18.27 4.77 43.27
CA PRO A 504 18.14 4.13 44.59
C PRO A 504 17.69 5.06 45.73
N GLN A 505 17.91 6.39 45.70
CA GLN A 505 17.55 7.30 46.81
C GLN A 505 17.73 8.77 46.41
N ASN A 506 16.64 9.50 46.13
CA ASN A 506 16.62 10.97 46.09
C ASN A 506 15.22 11.47 46.50
N VAL A 507 15.16 12.55 47.27
CA VAL A 507 13.92 13.12 47.83
C VAL A 507 12.94 13.55 46.72
N VAL A 508 13.46 13.97 45.55
CA VAL A 508 12.69 14.30 44.35
C VAL A 508 12.03 13.03 43.75
N SER A 509 12.74 11.91 43.77
CA SER A 509 12.23 10.60 43.33
C SER A 509 11.20 10.05 44.31
N GLN A 510 11.26 10.39 45.60
CA GLN A 510 10.20 10.08 46.56
C GLN A 510 8.94 10.91 46.32
N THR A 511 9.07 12.18 45.93
CA THR A 511 7.89 13.00 45.54
C THR A 511 7.26 12.48 44.25
N LEU A 512 8.07 12.11 43.26
CA LEU A 512 7.62 11.47 42.02
C LEU A 512 7.10 10.04 42.24
N ALA A 513 7.65 9.27 43.17
CA ALA A 513 7.16 7.92 43.52
C ALA A 513 5.87 7.96 44.37
N MET A 514 5.70 8.98 45.23
CA MET A 514 4.42 9.25 45.89
C MET A 514 3.36 9.68 44.88
N LEU A 515 3.72 10.47 43.87
CA LEU A 515 2.85 10.78 42.74
C LEU A 515 2.51 9.50 41.96
N ASN A 516 3.49 8.60 41.72
CA ASN A 516 3.27 7.31 41.06
C ASN A 516 2.28 6.38 41.76
N GLN A 517 2.12 6.48 43.08
CA GLN A 517 1.13 5.67 43.81
C GLN A 517 -0.29 6.23 43.77
N VAL A 518 -0.47 7.50 43.37
CA VAL A 518 -1.77 8.18 43.22
C VAL A 518 -2.22 8.20 41.74
N MET A 519 -1.36 7.71 40.83
CA MET A 519 -1.38 7.95 39.38
C MET A 519 -2.30 7.05 38.52
N ASP A 520 -3.11 6.17 39.10
CA ASP A 520 -4.03 5.28 38.36
C ASP A 520 -5.45 5.85 38.15
N GLY A 521 -5.73 7.12 38.49
CA GLY A 521 -7.03 7.71 38.19
C GLY A 521 -7.17 9.19 38.52
N GLN A 522 -7.68 9.95 37.55
CA GLN A 522 -8.43 11.22 37.62
C GLN A 522 -7.97 12.40 38.51
N GLY A 523 -6.88 12.34 39.28
CA GLY A 523 -6.50 13.41 40.24
C GLY A 523 -5.26 14.24 39.91
N PHE A 524 -4.63 14.05 38.74
CA PHE A 524 -3.33 14.68 38.44
C PHE A 524 -3.43 16.16 38.05
N ASP A 525 -4.45 16.53 37.27
CA ASP A 525 -4.72 17.94 36.93
C ASP A 525 -5.06 18.75 38.19
N ASP A 526 -5.81 18.15 39.12
CA ASP A 526 -6.11 18.75 40.42
C ASP A 526 -4.85 18.96 41.29
N ILE A 527 -3.89 18.02 41.23
CA ILE A 527 -2.61 18.13 41.95
C ILE A 527 -1.70 19.18 41.31
N LEU A 528 -1.64 19.24 39.97
CA LEU A 528 -0.93 20.31 39.27
C LEU A 528 -1.52 21.66 39.65
N ASP A 529 -2.84 21.79 39.59
CA ASP A 529 -3.57 23.00 39.96
C ASP A 529 -3.25 23.42 41.40
N ALA A 530 -3.33 22.49 42.35
CA ALA A 530 -2.99 22.76 43.75
C ALA A 530 -1.51 23.21 43.91
N THR A 531 -0.60 22.60 43.15
CA THR A 531 0.83 22.91 43.19
C THR A 531 1.12 24.29 42.58
N LEU A 532 0.58 24.58 41.39
CA LEU A 532 0.70 25.88 40.73
C LEU A 532 0.06 26.99 41.58
N ARG A 533 -1.10 26.74 42.21
CA ARG A 533 -1.73 27.69 43.15
C ARG A 533 -0.81 27.98 44.33
N SER A 534 -0.24 26.96 44.95
CA SER A 534 0.69 27.12 46.09
C SER A 534 1.94 27.93 45.73
N ILE A 535 2.51 27.69 44.55
CA ILE A 535 3.68 28.41 44.03
C ILE A 535 3.34 29.87 43.72
N THR A 536 2.25 30.10 42.98
CA THR A 536 1.78 31.43 42.60
C THR A 536 1.52 32.29 43.84
N LEU A 537 0.87 31.71 44.86
CA LEU A 537 0.55 32.39 46.11
C LEU A 537 1.78 32.70 46.97
N LYS A 538 2.77 31.79 47.02
CA LYS A 538 4.06 32.07 47.69
C LYS A 538 4.84 33.17 46.97
N MET A 539 4.82 33.18 45.64
CA MET A 539 5.54 34.13 44.83
C MET A 539 4.93 35.53 44.93
N GLY A 540 3.61 35.66 44.83
CA GLY A 540 2.91 36.92 45.05
C GLY A 540 3.22 37.53 46.41
N LYS A 541 3.22 36.71 47.47
CA LYS A 541 3.62 37.16 48.83
C LYS A 541 5.08 37.59 48.90
N SER A 542 6.00 36.86 48.28
CA SER A 542 7.44 37.17 48.26
C SER A 542 7.73 38.51 47.57
N LEU A 543 7.02 38.76 46.47
CA LEU A 543 7.13 39.99 45.67
C LEU A 543 6.23 41.12 46.18
N CYS A 544 5.40 40.88 47.20
CA CYS A 544 4.34 41.80 47.63
C CYS A 544 3.49 42.27 46.44
N ALA A 545 3.12 41.36 45.53
CA ALA A 545 2.21 41.64 44.43
C ALA A 545 0.75 41.42 44.89
N ASP A 546 -0.18 42.20 44.35
CA ASP A 546 -1.61 42.00 44.57
C ASP A 546 -2.13 40.74 43.89
N ARG A 547 -1.65 40.48 42.68
CA ARG A 547 -1.96 39.25 41.92
C ARG A 547 -0.73 38.72 41.23
N THR A 548 -0.63 37.39 41.16
CA THR A 548 0.35 36.71 40.33
C THR A 548 -0.38 35.70 39.45
N THR A 549 0.08 35.55 38.21
CA THR A 549 -0.54 34.70 37.20
C THR A 549 0.54 33.98 36.40
N ILE A 550 0.32 32.70 36.12
CA ILE A 550 1.17 31.90 35.22
C ILE A 550 0.36 31.67 33.94
N PHE A 551 0.88 32.16 32.82
CA PHE A 551 0.32 31.95 31.49
C PHE A 551 1.06 30.83 30.78
N LEU A 552 0.30 29.82 30.35
CA LEU A 552 0.77 28.73 29.50
C LEU A 552 0.39 29.05 28.07
N LEU A 553 1.31 28.79 27.13
CA LEU A 553 1.03 28.96 25.70
C LEU A 553 0.25 27.73 25.20
N ASP A 554 -0.94 27.95 24.68
CA ASP A 554 -1.64 27.02 23.82
C ASP A 554 -1.15 27.26 22.38
N GLU A 555 -0.21 26.43 21.93
CA GLU A 555 0.42 26.53 20.60
C GLU A 555 -0.60 26.32 19.47
N GLU A 556 -1.64 25.50 19.70
CA GLU A 556 -2.66 25.19 18.68
C GLU A 556 -3.60 26.37 18.46
N LYS A 557 -4.02 27.05 19.54
CA LYS A 557 -4.89 28.23 19.45
C LYS A 557 -4.14 29.55 19.31
N ASN A 558 -2.81 29.52 19.46
CA ASN A 558 -1.95 30.69 19.54
C ASN A 558 -2.45 31.70 20.60
N GLU A 559 -2.80 31.19 21.79
CA GLU A 559 -3.32 31.95 22.92
C GLU A 559 -2.55 31.61 24.21
N PHE A 560 -2.32 32.59 25.05
CA PHE A 560 -1.96 32.38 26.44
C PHE A 560 -3.21 32.13 27.28
N TRP A 561 -3.19 31.07 28.08
CA TRP A 561 -4.25 30.78 29.04
C TRP A 561 -3.68 30.64 30.45
N SER A 562 -4.50 30.99 31.45
CA SER A 562 -4.14 30.96 32.86
C SER A 562 -5.26 30.32 33.66
N ILE A 563 -4.93 29.35 34.53
CA ILE A 563 -5.87 28.75 35.48
C ILE A 563 -6.04 29.61 36.75
N ILE A 564 -5.11 30.53 37.04
CA ILE A 564 -4.99 31.14 38.37
C ILE A 564 -4.80 32.65 38.28
N ALA A 565 -5.90 33.38 38.46
CA ALA A 565 -5.89 34.78 38.90
C ALA A 565 -6.53 34.87 40.28
N GLU A 566 -5.73 35.16 41.31
CA GLU A 566 -6.20 35.31 42.69
C GLU A 566 -7.27 36.41 42.79
N THR A 567 -8.48 36.06 43.21
CA THR A 567 -9.45 36.99 43.80
C THR A 567 -9.64 36.62 45.28
N GLU A 568 -10.03 37.55 46.14
CA GLU A 568 -10.35 37.29 47.56
C GLU A 568 -11.62 36.40 47.74
N GLY A 569 -12.02 35.60 46.74
CA GLY A 569 -13.17 34.68 46.76
C GLY A 569 -12.87 33.31 46.13
N GLU A 570 -13.71 32.31 46.42
CA GLU A 570 -13.57 30.88 46.05
C GLU A 570 -13.56 30.55 44.54
N HIS A 571 -13.49 31.54 43.64
CA HIS A 571 -13.51 31.32 42.19
C HIS A 571 -12.20 31.75 41.51
N SER A 572 -11.49 30.79 40.91
CA SER A 572 -10.39 31.06 39.99
C SER A 572 -10.93 31.58 38.66
N LEU A 573 -10.39 32.69 38.18
CA LEU A 573 -10.75 33.27 36.88
C LEU A 573 -9.80 32.73 35.80
N GLU A 574 -10.35 32.08 34.77
CA GLU A 574 -9.56 31.69 33.58
C GLU A 574 -9.36 32.91 32.68
N LEU A 575 -8.10 33.27 32.43
CA LEU A 575 -7.74 34.38 31.54
C LEU A 575 -7.20 33.82 30.23
N ARG A 576 -7.77 34.26 29.11
CA ARG A 576 -7.27 33.97 27.75
C ARG A 576 -6.91 35.24 27.02
N ILE A 577 -5.73 35.26 26.42
CA ILE A 577 -5.19 36.40 25.67
C ILE A 577 -4.45 35.90 24.43
N PRO A 578 -4.65 36.49 23.24
CA PRO A 578 -3.88 36.14 22.05
C PRO A 578 -2.37 36.24 22.29
N ALA A 579 -1.60 35.27 21.79
CA ALA A 579 -0.17 35.14 22.08
C ALA A 579 0.68 36.31 21.55
N ASP A 580 0.16 37.08 20.60
CA ASP A 580 0.81 38.24 19.98
C ASP A 580 0.45 39.58 20.64
N LYS A 581 -0.42 39.58 21.67
CA LYS A 581 -0.96 40.81 22.27
C LYS A 581 -0.55 41.04 23.72
N GLY A 582 -0.44 42.32 24.06
CA GLY A 582 -0.13 42.81 25.40
C GLY A 582 1.30 42.49 25.86
N ILE A 583 1.59 42.81 27.13
CA ILE A 583 2.92 42.61 27.72
C ILE A 583 3.29 41.11 27.77
N VAL A 584 2.31 40.23 27.97
CA VAL A 584 2.55 38.78 27.99
C VAL A 584 3.06 38.30 26.63
N GLY A 585 2.43 38.73 25.54
CA GLY A 585 2.89 38.42 24.18
C GLY A 585 4.25 39.02 23.84
N GLU A 586 4.53 40.24 24.33
CA GLU A 586 5.86 40.87 24.16
C GLU A 586 6.96 40.09 24.90
N VAL A 587 6.71 39.70 26.16
CA VAL A 587 7.63 38.86 26.93
C VAL A 587 7.85 37.51 26.24
N ALA A 588 6.80 36.91 25.68
CA ALA A 588 6.88 35.67 24.94
C ALA A 588 7.74 35.77 23.68
N ALA A 589 7.53 36.84 22.89
CA ALA A 589 8.23 37.07 21.63
C ALA A 589 9.71 37.38 21.83
N PHE A 590 10.04 38.25 22.80
CA PHE A 590 11.42 38.69 23.03
C PHE A 590 12.17 37.87 24.07
N LYS A 591 11.47 37.02 24.84
CA LYS A 591 12.03 36.22 25.94
C LYS A 591 12.84 37.07 26.93
N GLN A 592 12.35 38.28 27.21
CA GLN A 592 12.94 39.23 28.14
C GLN A 592 11.99 39.56 29.29
N LEU A 593 12.56 39.80 30.48
CA LEU A 593 11.82 40.34 31.61
C LEU A 593 11.37 41.77 31.29
N ILE A 594 10.10 42.08 31.58
CA ILE A 594 9.53 43.42 31.43
C ILE A 594 9.00 43.90 32.77
N ASN A 595 9.51 45.02 33.24
CA ASN A 595 9.03 45.74 34.42
C ASN A 595 8.39 47.05 34.00
N ILE A 596 7.11 47.22 34.33
CA ILE A 596 6.30 48.39 34.00
C ILE A 596 6.09 49.24 35.25
N PRO A 597 6.59 50.49 35.25
CA PRO A 597 6.43 51.40 36.38
C PRO A 597 5.00 51.96 36.46
N TYR A 598 4.74 52.68 37.56
CA TYR A 598 3.48 53.40 37.72
C TYR A 598 3.45 54.65 36.81
N ASP A 599 2.37 54.96 36.10
CA ASP A 599 1.12 54.19 35.93
C ASP A 599 1.13 53.43 34.60
N PHE A 600 0.83 52.13 34.61
CA PHE A 600 0.79 51.30 33.40
C PHE A 600 -0.16 51.84 32.32
N TYR A 601 -1.26 52.51 32.67
CA TYR A 601 -2.17 53.04 31.65
C TYR A 601 -1.60 54.21 30.83
N ASP A 602 -0.49 54.79 31.29
CA ASP A 602 0.26 55.79 30.53
C ASP A 602 1.18 55.13 29.49
N ASP A 603 1.42 53.82 29.58
CA ASP A 603 2.19 53.04 28.62
C ASP A 603 1.32 52.72 27.38
N PRO A 604 1.77 53.05 26.14
CA PRO A 604 1.05 52.71 24.92
C PRO A 604 0.70 51.23 24.76
N ARG A 605 1.45 50.34 25.40
CA ARG A 605 1.23 48.88 25.37
C ARG A 605 0.08 48.41 26.27
N SER A 606 -0.54 49.31 27.03
CA SER A 606 -1.57 48.96 28.01
C SER A 606 -2.95 48.66 27.40
N VAL A 607 -3.15 48.77 26.08
CA VAL A 607 -4.47 48.67 25.42
C VAL A 607 -5.17 47.36 25.77
N THR A 608 -4.50 46.21 25.59
CA THR A 608 -5.05 44.88 25.92
C THR A 608 -5.37 44.75 27.40
N ALA A 609 -4.52 45.30 28.26
CA ALA A 609 -4.75 45.27 29.71
C ALA A 609 -5.96 46.13 30.10
N ARG A 610 -6.15 47.30 29.49
CA ARG A 610 -7.32 48.17 29.71
C ARG A 610 -8.64 47.48 29.38
N GLU A 611 -8.67 46.78 28.25
CA GLU A 611 -9.84 46.01 27.81
C GLU A 611 -10.16 44.87 28.81
N GLN A 612 -9.14 44.13 29.25
CA GLN A 612 -9.30 43.03 30.20
C GLN A 612 -9.67 43.52 31.61
N ASP A 613 -9.02 44.57 32.09
CA ASP A 613 -9.28 45.22 33.38
C ASP A 613 -10.73 45.72 33.44
N GLN A 614 -11.24 46.32 32.35
CA GLN A 614 -12.64 46.75 32.26
C GLN A 614 -13.62 45.57 32.25
N LYS A 615 -13.27 44.47 31.57
CA LYS A 615 -14.10 43.24 31.54
C LYS A 615 -14.15 42.55 32.91
N ASN A 616 -13.03 42.54 33.63
CA ASN A 616 -12.87 41.77 34.86
C ASN A 616 -13.03 42.61 36.14
N GLY A 617 -13.34 43.90 36.02
CA GLY A 617 -13.48 44.81 37.16
C GLY A 617 -12.19 45.01 37.95
N TYR A 618 -11.04 44.95 37.28
CA TYR A 618 -9.72 45.07 37.89
C TYR A 618 -8.99 46.32 37.38
N ARG A 619 -7.89 46.72 38.04
CA ARG A 619 -7.06 47.84 37.57
C ARG A 619 -5.59 47.54 37.81
N THR A 620 -4.83 47.50 36.72
CA THR A 620 -3.40 47.21 36.71
C THR A 620 -2.60 48.50 36.64
N TYR A 621 -1.93 48.89 37.73
CA TYR A 621 -1.12 50.10 37.87
C TYR A 621 0.38 49.86 37.61
N THR A 622 0.91 48.71 38.02
CA THR A 622 2.32 48.32 37.83
C THR A 622 2.36 46.84 37.47
N MET A 623 3.38 46.41 36.73
CA MET A 623 3.48 45.02 36.27
C MET A 623 4.93 44.55 36.24
N LEU A 624 5.18 43.30 36.59
CA LEU A 624 6.44 42.61 36.37
C LEU A 624 6.15 41.29 35.68
N ALA A 625 6.72 41.06 34.49
CA ALA A 625 6.49 39.87 33.70
C ALA A 625 7.82 39.20 33.31
N LEU A 626 7.89 37.88 33.50
CA LEU A 626 9.10 37.07 33.31
C LEU A 626 8.79 35.88 32.39
N PRO A 627 9.63 35.63 31.37
CA PRO A 627 9.54 34.42 30.57
C PRO A 627 10.24 33.26 31.30
N LEU A 628 9.58 32.12 31.35
CA LEU A 628 10.21 30.85 31.70
C LEU A 628 10.67 30.19 30.41
N VAL A 629 11.97 30.00 30.26
CA VAL A 629 12.58 29.37 29.08
C VAL A 629 13.31 28.08 29.46
N ASN A 630 13.19 27.04 28.63
CA ASN A 630 13.89 25.76 28.77
C ASN A 630 15.39 25.90 28.47
N GLU A 631 16.15 24.81 28.59
CA GLU A 631 17.60 24.80 28.31
C GLU A 631 17.93 25.03 26.83
N GLN A 632 17.01 24.69 25.92
CA GLN A 632 17.08 24.94 24.48
C GLN A 632 16.73 26.40 24.11
N GLY A 633 16.19 27.16 25.07
CA GLY A 633 15.77 28.55 24.90
C GLY A 633 14.31 28.73 24.46
N ASP A 634 13.50 27.68 24.37
CA ASP A 634 12.06 27.76 24.07
C ASP A 634 11.24 28.27 25.25
N LEU A 635 10.13 28.94 24.95
CA LEU A 635 9.23 29.47 25.96
C LEU A 635 8.38 28.34 26.56
N VAL A 636 8.46 28.17 27.88
CA VAL A 636 7.64 27.25 28.66
C VAL A 636 6.37 27.94 29.16
N ALA A 637 6.50 29.16 29.68
CA ALA A 637 5.40 29.94 30.24
C ALA A 637 5.80 31.41 30.40
N VAL A 638 4.82 32.28 30.65
CA VAL A 638 5.05 33.66 31.10
C VAL A 638 4.43 33.85 32.48
N VAL A 639 5.24 34.29 33.44
CA VAL A 639 4.75 34.60 34.79
C VAL A 639 4.60 36.10 34.93
N GLN A 640 3.45 36.54 35.40
CA GLN A 640 3.10 37.94 35.55
C GLN A 640 2.72 38.25 37.00
N ALA A 641 3.31 39.30 37.58
CA ALA A 641 2.96 39.88 38.86
C ALA A 641 2.37 41.28 38.65
N LEU A 642 1.20 41.55 39.21
CA LEU A 642 0.48 42.80 39.07
C LEU A 642 0.45 43.55 40.40
N ASN A 643 0.54 44.87 40.31
CA ASN A 643 0.35 45.82 41.40
C ASN A 643 1.23 45.55 42.62
N LYS A 644 2.41 46.18 42.67
CA LYS A 644 3.26 46.14 43.87
C LYS A 644 2.50 46.77 45.03
N LEU A 645 2.45 46.09 46.17
CA LEU A 645 1.79 46.54 47.40
C LEU A 645 2.80 47.14 48.39
N LYS A 646 2.33 48.11 49.17
CA LYS A 646 3.07 48.64 50.32
C LYS A 646 3.29 47.55 51.36
N ARG A 647 4.34 47.68 52.17
CA ARG A 647 4.62 46.75 53.28
C ARG A 647 3.57 46.79 54.39
N PHE A 648 2.98 47.96 54.61
CA PHE A 648 1.93 48.20 55.59
C PHE A 648 0.81 49.02 54.94
N TYR A 649 -0.40 48.48 54.92
CA TYR A 649 -1.60 49.13 54.39
C TYR A 649 -2.83 48.64 55.15
N ASP A 650 -3.91 49.43 55.11
CA ASP A 650 -5.22 49.02 55.60
C ASP A 650 -5.84 48.02 54.60
N ARG A 651 -6.23 46.84 55.10
CA ARG A 651 -6.87 45.79 54.28
C ARG A 651 -8.20 46.24 53.68
N THR A 652 -8.90 47.16 54.33
CA THR A 652 -10.20 47.67 53.87
C THR A 652 -10.08 48.83 52.87
N ALA A 653 -8.89 49.38 52.67
CA ALA A 653 -8.66 50.47 51.73
C ALA A 653 -8.81 50.03 50.26
N PRO A 654 -9.18 50.94 49.35
CA PRO A 654 -9.21 50.64 47.93
C PRO A 654 -7.80 50.32 47.39
N LEU A 655 -7.72 49.53 46.30
CA LEU A 655 -6.46 49.06 45.71
C LEU A 655 -5.49 50.22 45.39
N SER A 656 -6.00 51.36 44.93
CA SER A 656 -5.22 52.57 44.64
C SER A 656 -4.44 53.13 45.84
N GLU A 657 -4.87 52.85 47.07
CA GLU A 657 -4.19 53.26 48.30
C GLU A 657 -3.20 52.21 48.82
N LYS A 658 -3.42 50.94 48.46
CA LYS A 658 -2.59 49.79 48.83
C LYS A 658 -1.30 49.70 48.01
N ILE A 659 -1.32 50.18 46.76
CA ILE A 659 -0.18 50.07 45.84
C ILE A 659 1.01 50.95 46.23
N GLU A 660 2.21 50.42 45.97
CA GLU A 660 3.48 51.12 46.05
C GLU A 660 3.79 51.78 44.70
N LYS A 661 3.81 53.11 44.65
CA LYS A 661 3.95 53.86 43.39
C LYS A 661 5.34 53.74 42.76
N GLN A 662 6.35 53.33 43.52
CA GLN A 662 7.65 52.98 42.95
C GLN A 662 7.61 51.71 42.09
N GLY A 663 6.56 50.89 42.18
CA GLY A 663 6.45 49.64 41.43
C GLY A 663 7.42 48.56 41.91
N PHE A 664 7.68 47.59 41.05
CA PHE A 664 8.61 46.50 41.34
C PHE A 664 10.06 46.99 41.23
N THR A 665 10.89 46.60 42.19
CA THR A 665 12.31 47.00 42.29
C THR A 665 13.22 45.96 41.64
N GLN A 666 14.48 46.32 41.38
CA GLN A 666 15.48 45.37 40.88
C GLN A 666 15.67 44.15 41.81
N ALA A 667 15.55 44.34 43.14
CA ALA A 667 15.58 43.23 44.08
C ALA A 667 14.36 42.30 43.95
N ASP A 668 13.22 42.81 43.47
CA ASP A 668 12.06 41.98 43.12
C ASP A 668 12.31 41.20 41.83
N GLU A 669 12.95 41.81 40.82
CA GLU A 669 13.35 41.12 39.60
C GLU A 669 14.30 39.94 39.89
N GLU A 670 15.31 40.16 40.73
CA GLU A 670 16.26 39.11 41.16
C GLU A 670 15.54 37.97 41.89
N ARG A 671 14.67 38.27 42.86
CA ARG A 671 13.86 37.27 43.58
C ARG A 671 12.89 36.52 42.67
N PHE A 672 12.34 37.22 41.68
CA PHE A 672 11.43 36.61 40.72
C PHE A 672 12.17 35.63 39.82
N ALA A 673 13.38 36.01 39.36
CA ALA A 673 14.27 35.14 38.60
C ALA A 673 14.80 33.95 39.41
N GLU A 674 15.07 34.10 40.71
CA GLU A 674 15.54 33.00 41.59
C GLU A 674 14.54 31.82 41.67
N ASN A 675 13.24 32.10 41.62
CA ASN A 675 12.20 31.07 41.71
C ASN A 675 11.88 30.43 40.33
N ALA A 676 12.29 31.07 39.23
CA ALA A 676 11.99 30.65 37.87
C ALA A 676 12.42 29.20 37.54
N PRO A 677 13.62 28.72 37.93
CA PRO A 677 14.05 27.35 37.61
C PRO A 677 13.15 26.28 38.22
N LEU A 678 12.62 26.50 39.42
CA LEU A 678 11.77 25.54 40.10
C LEU A 678 10.38 25.44 39.45
N ILE A 679 9.81 26.58 39.05
CA ILE A 679 8.52 26.63 38.34
C ILE A 679 8.66 25.99 36.97
N ARG A 680 9.72 26.33 36.24
CA ARG A 680 10.05 25.72 34.96
C ARG A 680 10.16 24.21 35.08
N MET A 681 10.94 23.70 36.03
CA MET A 681 11.14 22.26 36.24
C MET A 681 9.81 21.52 36.48
N ILE A 682 8.89 22.11 37.24
CA ILE A 682 7.56 21.53 37.51
C ILE A 682 6.70 21.48 36.24
N LEU A 683 6.67 22.58 35.47
CA LEU A 683 5.92 22.68 34.22
C LEU A 683 6.48 21.74 33.14
N GLU A 684 7.80 21.64 33.02
CA GLU A 684 8.48 20.73 32.09
C GLU A 684 8.24 19.27 32.46
N SER A 685 8.33 18.93 33.76
CA SER A 685 8.03 17.58 34.25
C SER A 685 6.59 17.19 33.94
N PHE A 686 5.66 18.13 34.08
CA PHE A 686 4.25 17.92 33.75
C PHE A 686 4.03 17.74 32.24
N LYS A 687 4.57 18.63 31.39
CA LYS A 687 4.47 18.54 29.92
C LYS A 687 5.05 17.21 29.43
N SER A 688 6.20 16.81 29.98
CA SER A 688 6.88 15.55 29.65
C SER A 688 6.08 14.32 30.11
N TYR A 689 5.54 14.34 31.33
CA TYR A 689 4.72 13.24 31.84
C TYR A 689 3.41 13.10 31.06
N HIS A 690 2.68 14.19 30.82
CA HIS A 690 1.42 14.15 30.07
C HIS A 690 1.65 13.62 28.65
N LYS A 691 2.72 14.06 27.98
CA LYS A 691 3.15 13.52 26.69
C LYS A 691 3.46 12.01 26.77
N THR A 692 4.17 11.57 27.80
CA THR A 692 4.53 10.16 28.00
C THR A 692 3.31 9.27 28.29
N ALA A 693 2.44 9.68 29.23
CA ALA A 693 1.23 8.96 29.61
C ALA A 693 0.22 8.90 28.45
N ARG A 694 0.10 9.98 27.68
CA ARG A 694 -0.69 10.02 26.44
C ARG A 694 -0.15 9.04 25.41
N GLY A 695 1.16 9.06 25.15
CA GLY A 695 1.82 8.12 24.26
C GLY A 695 1.62 6.66 24.67
N GLN A 696 1.59 6.35 25.96
CA GLN A 696 1.30 4.99 26.47
C GLN A 696 -0.14 4.56 26.18
N ARG A 697 -1.12 5.45 26.36
CA ARG A 697 -2.53 5.15 26.03
C ARG A 697 -2.70 4.90 24.54
N VAL A 698 -2.07 5.72 23.70
CA VAL A 698 -2.08 5.55 22.23
C VAL A 698 -1.49 4.20 21.84
N ALA A 699 -0.30 3.89 22.37
CA ALA A 699 0.37 2.61 22.16
C ALA A 699 -0.51 1.41 22.55
N ALA A 700 -1.12 1.46 23.74
CA ALA A 700 -1.96 0.40 24.26
C ALA A 700 -3.23 0.20 23.41
N ALA A 701 -3.90 1.29 23.01
CA ALA A 701 -5.08 1.25 22.16
C ALA A 701 -4.77 0.67 20.77
N LEU A 702 -3.64 1.06 20.18
CA LEU A 702 -3.19 0.51 18.90
C LEU A 702 -2.78 -0.96 19.00
N MET A 703 -2.14 -1.38 20.10
CA MET A 703 -1.87 -2.79 20.37
C MET A 703 -3.16 -3.59 20.54
N ALA A 704 -4.17 -3.05 21.22
CA ALA A 704 -5.48 -3.70 21.37
C ALA A 704 -6.19 -3.87 20.02
N ALA A 705 -6.17 -2.85 19.17
CA ALA A 705 -6.69 -2.89 17.81
C ALA A 705 -5.95 -3.94 16.96
N ALA A 706 -4.61 -3.92 16.97
CA ALA A 706 -3.78 -4.86 16.22
C ALA A 706 -3.89 -6.31 16.72
N ARG A 707 -4.08 -6.54 18.04
CA ARG A 707 -4.37 -7.88 18.59
C ARG A 707 -5.72 -8.42 18.15
N SER A 708 -6.71 -7.55 17.92
CA SER A 708 -8.04 -7.96 17.46
C SER A 708 -7.99 -8.56 16.05
N VAL A 709 -7.07 -8.10 15.20
CA VAL A 709 -6.83 -8.67 13.86
C VAL A 709 -6.22 -10.08 13.91
N ASN A 710 -5.53 -10.45 15.00
CA ASN A 710 -4.85 -11.75 15.12
C ASN A 710 -5.73 -12.93 15.54
N GLN A 711 -6.95 -12.68 15.98
CA GLN A 711 -7.84 -13.74 16.47
C GLN A 711 -8.60 -14.34 15.29
N SER A 712 -8.08 -15.45 14.75
CA SER A 712 -8.58 -16.18 13.58
C SER A 712 -10.02 -16.73 13.70
N SER A 713 -10.70 -16.52 14.82
CA SER A 713 -12.08 -16.94 15.07
C SER A 713 -13.10 -15.79 15.06
N LEU A 714 -12.67 -14.53 14.95
CA LEU A 714 -13.59 -13.39 14.97
C LEU A 714 -14.15 -13.09 13.58
N GLU A 715 -15.43 -12.72 13.54
CA GLU A 715 -16.05 -12.18 12.32
C GLU A 715 -15.59 -10.74 12.06
N LEU A 716 -15.62 -10.29 10.80
CA LEU A 716 -15.18 -8.94 10.40
C LEU A 716 -15.83 -7.84 11.25
N GLU A 717 -17.15 -7.95 11.50
CA GLU A 717 -17.90 -6.97 12.29
C GLU A 717 -17.32 -6.84 13.71
N GLU A 718 -16.88 -7.93 14.33
CA GLU A 718 -16.31 -7.92 15.67
C GLU A 718 -14.90 -7.31 15.70
N ILE A 719 -14.09 -7.58 14.68
CA ILE A 719 -12.76 -6.96 14.54
C ILE A 719 -12.90 -5.44 14.40
N LEU A 720 -13.77 -4.99 13.50
CA LEU A 720 -14.03 -3.56 13.27
C LEU A 720 -14.56 -2.89 14.53
N GLN A 721 -15.50 -3.52 15.23
CA GLN A 721 -16.06 -3.00 16.48
C GLN A 721 -14.97 -2.78 17.54
N ARG A 722 -14.08 -3.77 17.74
CA ARG A 722 -12.96 -3.63 18.71
C ARG A 722 -11.98 -2.52 18.35
N VAL A 723 -11.68 -2.35 17.06
CA VAL A 723 -10.81 -1.25 16.59
C VAL A 723 -11.48 0.11 16.86
N MET A 724 -12.78 0.23 16.59
CA MET A 724 -13.53 1.46 16.83
C MET A 724 -13.71 1.74 18.33
N ASP A 725 -13.92 0.73 19.17
CA ASP A 725 -13.99 0.88 20.63
C ASP A 725 -12.65 1.35 21.22
N ALA A 726 -11.53 0.79 20.76
CA ALA A 726 -10.20 1.26 21.16
C ALA A 726 -9.96 2.72 20.76
N ALA A 727 -10.43 3.13 19.59
CA ALA A 727 -10.38 4.52 19.14
C ALA A 727 -11.23 5.42 20.06
N LYS A 728 -12.50 5.06 20.28
CA LYS A 728 -13.43 5.77 21.17
C LYS A 728 -12.83 6.00 22.55
N ASP A 729 -12.28 4.96 23.17
CA ASP A 729 -11.72 5.01 24.52
C ASP A 729 -10.47 5.90 24.57
N LEU A 730 -9.58 5.79 23.59
CA LEU A 730 -8.37 6.60 23.51
C LEU A 730 -8.69 8.10 23.41
N MET A 731 -9.66 8.44 22.58
CA MET A 731 -10.05 9.83 22.30
C MET A 731 -11.16 10.32 23.25
N ASN A 732 -11.49 9.55 24.29
CA ASN A 732 -12.52 9.85 25.28
C ASN A 732 -13.86 10.29 24.64
N ALA A 733 -14.26 9.60 23.58
CA ALA A 733 -15.56 9.79 22.95
C ALA A 733 -16.64 8.96 23.67
N ASP A 734 -17.89 9.38 23.58
CA ASP A 734 -19.01 8.61 24.12
C ASP A 734 -19.36 7.42 23.20
N ARG A 735 -19.30 7.65 21.89
CA ARG A 735 -19.58 6.62 20.87
C ARG A 735 -18.64 6.75 19.68
N SER A 736 -18.41 5.62 19.02
CA SER A 736 -17.77 5.57 17.71
C SER A 736 -18.64 4.81 16.71
N THR A 737 -18.64 5.25 15.46
CA THR A 737 -19.42 4.63 14.38
C THR A 737 -18.56 4.45 13.15
N LEU A 738 -18.68 3.31 12.47
CA LEU A 738 -18.13 3.07 11.15
C LEU A 738 -19.27 2.96 10.13
N TRP A 739 -19.23 3.81 9.11
CA TRP A 739 -20.14 3.79 7.97
C TRP A 739 -19.44 3.14 6.79
N LEU A 740 -20.05 2.13 6.20
CA LEU A 740 -19.52 1.43 5.03
C LEU A 740 -20.18 1.96 3.76
N LEU A 741 -19.38 2.16 2.71
CA LEU A 741 -19.85 2.64 1.42
C LEU A 741 -20.32 1.47 0.54
N ASP A 742 -21.60 1.45 0.19
CA ASP A 742 -22.13 0.60 -0.86
C ASP A 742 -22.03 1.33 -2.20
N ARG A 743 -21.03 0.97 -3.01
CA ARG A 743 -20.76 1.59 -4.32
C ARG A 743 -21.87 1.34 -5.34
N ASN A 744 -22.68 0.29 -5.19
CA ASN A 744 -23.74 -0.01 -6.15
C ASN A 744 -24.93 0.94 -5.98
N THR A 745 -25.24 1.28 -4.73
CA THR A 745 -26.36 2.18 -4.39
C THR A 745 -25.91 3.62 -4.13
N ASN A 746 -24.59 3.85 -4.05
CA ASN A 746 -23.97 5.12 -3.66
C ASN A 746 -24.47 5.62 -2.29
N GLN A 747 -24.63 4.69 -1.34
CA GLN A 747 -25.13 4.94 0.02
C GLN A 747 -24.09 4.55 1.06
N LEU A 748 -24.07 5.29 2.16
CA LEU A 748 -23.40 4.87 3.38
C LEU A 748 -24.38 4.12 4.28
N TRP A 749 -23.94 3.03 4.89
CA TRP A 749 -24.75 2.27 5.85
C TRP A 749 -23.95 1.92 7.12
N THR A 750 -24.65 1.83 8.24
CA THR A 750 -24.09 1.40 9.53
C THR A 750 -25.17 0.72 10.38
N LYS A 751 -24.78 -0.01 11.43
CA LYS A 751 -25.71 -0.60 12.41
C LYS A 751 -25.57 0.15 13.72
N LEU A 752 -26.67 0.70 14.24
CA LEU A 752 -26.69 1.44 15.51
C LEU A 752 -27.75 0.88 16.45
N PRO A 753 -27.53 0.92 17.78
CA PRO A 753 -28.56 0.58 18.76
C PRO A 753 -29.63 1.69 18.81
N PHE A 754 -30.89 1.30 18.69
CA PHE A 754 -32.04 2.20 18.85
C PHE A 754 -32.58 2.12 20.28
N GLU A 755 -33.56 2.97 20.64
CA GLU A 755 -34.15 3.01 21.99
C GLU A 755 -34.67 1.65 22.49
N ASN A 756 -35.06 0.76 21.57
CA ASN A 756 -35.51 -0.59 21.88
C ASN A 756 -34.36 -1.57 22.22
N GLY A 757 -33.11 -1.10 22.24
CA GLY A 757 -31.91 -1.90 22.46
C GLY A 757 -31.53 -2.80 21.28
N LEU A 758 -32.27 -2.77 20.16
CA LEU A 758 -31.98 -3.56 18.96
C LEU A 758 -31.05 -2.78 18.04
N LEU A 759 -30.06 -3.49 17.49
CA LEU A 759 -29.24 -2.99 16.39
C LEU A 759 -30.10 -2.91 15.13
N GLN A 760 -30.20 -1.73 14.54
CA GLN A 760 -30.88 -1.50 13.27
C GLN A 760 -29.94 -0.87 12.25
N GLU A 761 -30.11 -1.25 10.99
CA GLU A 761 -29.36 -0.68 9.88
C GLU A 761 -29.90 0.71 9.53
N LEU A 762 -29.00 1.68 9.43
CA LEU A 762 -29.29 3.04 9.02
C LEU A 762 -28.51 3.35 7.75
N ARG A 763 -29.19 3.95 6.77
CA ARG A 763 -28.62 4.31 5.46
C ARG A 763 -28.79 5.80 5.19
N ILE A 764 -27.77 6.41 4.60
CA ILE A 764 -27.78 7.81 4.13
C ILE A 764 -27.17 7.88 2.73
N GLN A 765 -27.58 8.88 1.94
CA GLN A 765 -26.97 9.12 0.63
C GLN A 765 -25.60 9.79 0.77
N VAL A 766 -24.69 9.55 -0.17
CA VAL A 766 -23.46 10.37 -0.27
C VAL A 766 -23.87 11.84 -0.51
N GLY A 767 -23.26 12.75 0.25
CA GLY A 767 -23.62 14.18 0.35
C GLY A 767 -24.62 14.53 1.47
N GLU A 768 -25.30 13.55 2.07
CA GLU A 768 -26.30 13.78 3.13
C GLU A 768 -25.69 13.74 4.54
N GLY A 769 -25.95 14.77 5.34
CA GLY A 769 -25.38 14.90 6.69
C GLY A 769 -23.85 14.96 6.70
N TYR A 770 -23.24 14.97 7.88
CA TYR A 770 -21.78 15.08 8.00
C TYR A 770 -21.05 13.88 7.39
N SER A 771 -21.49 12.64 7.66
CA SER A 771 -20.88 11.44 7.07
C SER A 771 -20.99 11.41 5.55
N GLY A 772 -22.16 11.72 4.98
CA GLY A 772 -22.35 11.76 3.54
C GLY A 772 -21.49 12.84 2.88
N LYS A 773 -21.36 14.02 3.49
CA LYS A 773 -20.46 15.08 3.00
C LYS A 773 -19.01 14.67 3.03
N VAL A 774 -18.55 14.03 4.10
CA VAL A 774 -17.18 13.52 4.20
C VAL A 774 -16.92 12.48 3.12
N ALA A 775 -17.87 11.59 2.84
CA ALA A 775 -17.75 10.65 1.72
C ALA A 775 -17.75 11.33 0.35
N GLN A 776 -18.41 12.48 0.20
CA GLN A 776 -18.43 13.23 -1.06
C GLN A 776 -17.16 14.06 -1.28
N MET A 777 -16.65 14.70 -0.22
CA MET A 777 -15.53 15.63 -0.28
C MET A 777 -14.17 14.94 -0.04
N GLU A 778 -14.19 13.74 0.54
CA GLU A 778 -13.00 13.02 1.01
C GLU A 778 -12.10 13.86 1.93
N PHE A 779 -12.73 14.72 2.74
CA PHE A 779 -12.05 15.61 3.68
C PHE A 779 -12.63 15.45 5.09
N PRO A 780 -11.79 15.40 6.14
CA PRO A 780 -12.28 15.26 7.52
C PRO A 780 -13.08 16.50 7.96
N LEU A 781 -14.15 16.27 8.73
CA LEU A 781 -14.94 17.33 9.36
C LEU A 781 -14.91 17.17 10.87
N ASN A 782 -14.35 18.16 11.56
CA ASN A 782 -14.41 18.28 13.02
C ASN A 782 -15.45 19.35 13.39
N ILE A 783 -16.60 18.90 13.90
CA ILE A 783 -17.72 19.75 14.28
C ILE A 783 -17.70 19.93 15.80
N PRO A 784 -17.39 21.15 16.29
CA PRO A 784 -17.27 21.41 17.72
C PRO A 784 -18.65 21.51 18.38
N PHE A 785 -18.64 21.51 19.71
CA PHE A 785 -19.82 21.79 20.51
C PHE A 785 -20.31 23.24 20.30
N ASP A 786 -21.62 23.51 20.13
CA ASP A 786 -22.73 22.56 19.96
C ASP A 786 -23.03 22.28 18.47
N LEU A 787 -22.97 21.02 18.06
CA LEU A 787 -23.22 20.58 16.70
C LEU A 787 -24.59 21.01 16.15
N TYR A 788 -25.61 21.16 17.00
CA TYR A 788 -26.95 21.57 16.56
C TYR A 788 -27.01 22.99 15.99
N ASP A 789 -26.01 23.82 16.29
CA ASP A 789 -25.89 25.20 15.79
C ASP A 789 -25.24 25.26 14.40
N TYR A 790 -24.67 24.14 13.93
CA TYR A 790 -23.93 24.09 12.67
C TYR A 790 -24.80 23.71 11.47
N PRO A 791 -24.38 24.19 10.28
CA PRO A 791 -24.58 23.63 8.97
C PRO A 791 -25.03 22.17 8.90
N ASP A 792 -26.20 21.82 8.35
CA ASP A 792 -26.49 20.40 8.00
C ASP A 792 -26.60 19.43 9.20
N SER A 793 -26.81 19.97 10.41
CA SER A 793 -27.13 19.20 11.61
C SER A 793 -28.47 18.45 11.56
N GLU A 794 -29.30 18.67 10.54
CA GLU A 794 -30.66 18.11 10.46
C GLU A 794 -30.67 16.57 10.38
N THR A 795 -29.70 15.97 9.68
CA THR A 795 -29.56 14.50 9.63
C THR A 795 -29.18 13.94 11.01
N ALA A 796 -28.33 14.64 11.77
CA ALA A 796 -28.00 14.27 13.14
C ALA A 796 -29.22 14.39 14.05
N LYS A 797 -29.92 15.54 14.03
CA LYS A 797 -31.18 15.78 14.77
C LYS A 797 -32.23 14.69 14.52
N ASN A 798 -32.41 14.30 13.26
CA ASN A 798 -33.36 13.25 12.88
C ASN A 798 -32.94 11.85 13.32
N THR A 799 -31.63 11.58 13.40
CA THR A 799 -31.09 10.30 13.87
C THR A 799 -31.20 10.22 15.39
N ASP A 800 -30.80 11.28 16.08
CA ASP A 800 -30.87 11.46 17.53
C ASP A 800 -32.28 11.20 18.08
N ARG A 801 -33.31 11.78 17.44
CA ARG A 801 -34.73 11.52 17.77
C ARG A 801 -35.17 10.07 17.62
N LYS A 802 -34.54 9.30 16.73
CA LYS A 802 -34.87 7.88 16.49
C LYS A 802 -34.14 6.95 17.46
N THR A 803 -32.91 7.32 17.83
CA THR A 803 -32.05 6.51 18.69
C THR A 803 -32.18 6.85 20.17
N GLY A 804 -32.89 7.93 20.51
CA GLY A 804 -32.92 8.47 21.88
C GLY A 804 -31.52 8.90 22.31
N TYR A 805 -30.81 9.60 21.44
CA TYR A 805 -29.43 10.03 21.64
C TYR A 805 -29.29 11.53 21.36
N ARG A 806 -28.17 12.15 21.72
CA ARG A 806 -27.89 13.55 21.42
C ARG A 806 -26.45 13.72 20.96
N THR A 807 -26.27 14.18 19.73
CA THR A 807 -24.97 14.42 19.11
C THR A 807 -24.56 15.88 19.33
N CYS A 808 -23.63 16.11 20.25
CA CYS A 808 -23.13 17.41 20.73
C CYS A 808 -21.86 17.86 20.01
N SER A 809 -20.93 16.94 19.75
CA SER A 809 -19.69 17.19 19.00
C SER A 809 -19.35 15.97 18.16
N LEU A 810 -18.65 16.15 17.04
CA LEU A 810 -18.50 15.10 16.05
C LEU A 810 -17.20 15.25 15.24
N LEU A 811 -16.36 14.21 15.25
CA LEU A 811 -15.23 14.09 14.33
C LEU A 811 -15.58 13.03 13.28
N CYS A 812 -15.78 13.45 12.03
CA CYS A 812 -16.03 12.56 10.88
C CYS A 812 -14.80 12.49 9.98
N MET A 813 -14.35 11.29 9.63
CA MET A 813 -13.17 11.10 8.81
C MET A 813 -13.37 10.02 7.74
N PRO A 814 -12.90 10.24 6.50
CA PRO A 814 -12.94 9.23 5.45
C PRO A 814 -12.01 8.05 5.77
N VAL A 815 -12.40 6.87 5.30
CA VAL A 815 -11.61 5.64 5.38
C VAL A 815 -11.28 5.18 3.97
N TRP A 816 -10.00 5.13 3.64
CA TRP A 816 -9.53 4.63 2.35
C TRP A 816 -8.93 3.24 2.49
N ASN A 817 -9.04 2.44 1.44
CA ASN A 817 -8.18 1.28 1.29
C ASN A 817 -6.75 1.75 0.92
N PRO A 818 -5.74 0.88 1.09
CA PRO A 818 -4.37 1.13 0.66
C PRO A 818 -4.18 1.56 -0.81
N ASP A 819 -5.11 1.21 -1.70
CA ASP A 819 -5.05 1.61 -3.12
C ASP A 819 -5.53 3.08 -3.32
N GLY A 820 -6.21 3.64 -2.32
CA GLY A 820 -6.74 5.00 -2.29
C GLY A 820 -8.22 5.10 -2.64
N ASP A 821 -8.95 3.98 -2.71
CA ASP A 821 -10.40 4.04 -2.87
C ASP A 821 -11.09 4.30 -1.52
N LEU A 822 -12.11 5.14 -1.52
CA LEU A 822 -12.98 5.33 -0.36
C LEU A 822 -13.75 4.03 -0.05
N MET A 823 -13.70 3.60 1.21
CA MET A 823 -14.36 2.41 1.74
C MET A 823 -15.51 2.77 2.69
N GLY A 824 -15.45 3.95 3.30
CA GLY A 824 -16.38 4.33 4.33
C GLY A 824 -16.01 5.63 5.04
N VAL A 825 -16.70 5.90 6.14
CA VAL A 825 -16.49 7.08 6.98
C VAL A 825 -16.56 6.65 8.45
N THR A 826 -15.58 7.04 9.25
CA THR A 826 -15.63 6.89 10.71
C THR A 826 -16.17 8.14 11.37
N GLN A 827 -16.83 7.95 12.52
CA GLN A 827 -17.28 9.02 13.38
C GLN A 827 -16.85 8.74 14.82
N LEU A 828 -16.28 9.74 15.48
CA LEU A 828 -16.29 9.84 16.94
C LEU A 828 -17.37 10.83 17.34
N VAL A 829 -18.26 10.39 18.20
CA VAL A 829 -19.44 11.14 18.61
C VAL A 829 -19.30 11.48 20.08
N ASN A 830 -19.50 12.76 20.39
CA ASN A 830 -19.47 13.36 21.71
C ASN A 830 -18.14 13.17 22.43
N LYS A 831 -17.25 14.15 22.33
CA LYS A 831 -16.09 14.23 23.21
C LYS A 831 -16.57 14.38 24.66
N LYS A 832 -15.94 13.67 25.59
CA LYS A 832 -16.23 13.76 27.02
C LYS A 832 -15.13 14.53 27.75
N LYS A 833 -15.53 15.36 28.72
CA LYS A 833 -14.60 15.91 29.71
C LYS A 833 -14.06 14.75 30.58
N PRO A 834 -12.84 14.83 31.11
CA PRO A 834 -12.34 13.89 32.10
C PRO A 834 -13.12 14.01 33.42
N GLY A 835 -13.48 12.88 34.06
CA GLY A 835 -14.16 12.85 35.37
C GLY A 835 -15.18 11.72 35.52
N ASP A 836 -15.56 11.41 36.76
CA ASP A 836 -16.66 10.49 37.09
C ASP A 836 -18.00 11.24 37.00
N PHE A 837 -18.79 10.91 35.97
CA PHE A 837 -20.12 11.47 35.76
C PHE A 837 -21.18 10.39 35.97
N PHE A 838 -22.22 10.71 36.73
CA PHE A 838 -23.38 9.84 36.88
C PHE A 838 -24.20 9.86 35.58
N ASP A 839 -24.65 8.69 35.11
CA ASP A 839 -25.53 8.57 33.95
C ASP A 839 -26.76 9.49 34.11
N TYR A 840 -26.80 10.56 33.33
CA TYR A 840 -27.89 11.53 33.35
C TYR A 840 -29.08 10.94 32.59
N ASN A 841 -30.07 10.44 33.32
CA ASN A 841 -31.22 9.69 32.78
C ASN A 841 -32.35 10.57 32.18
N SER A 842 -32.04 11.74 31.61
CA SER A 842 -33.03 12.48 30.81
C SER A 842 -32.35 13.32 29.73
N LEU A 843 -32.51 12.90 28.47
CA LEU A 843 -32.18 13.69 27.29
C LEU A 843 -33.34 14.66 27.01
N ASP A 844 -33.39 15.76 27.75
CA ASP A 844 -34.17 16.92 27.31
C ASP A 844 -33.36 17.61 26.19
N GLU A 845 -33.98 17.90 25.03
CA GLU A 845 -33.27 18.45 23.85
C GLU A 845 -32.57 19.81 24.16
N GLN A 846 -32.92 20.45 25.28
CA GLN A 846 -32.44 21.78 25.70
C GLN A 846 -31.32 21.76 26.77
N GLU A 847 -31.13 20.68 27.53
CA GLU A 847 -30.11 20.60 28.59
C GLU A 847 -29.04 19.55 28.23
N VAL A 848 -27.95 20.02 27.59
CA VAL A 848 -26.78 19.17 27.32
C VAL A 848 -25.93 19.05 28.59
N PRO A 849 -25.62 17.83 29.08
CA PRO A 849 -24.77 17.64 30.26
C PRO A 849 -23.40 18.31 30.11
N ASP A 850 -22.90 18.92 31.19
CA ASP A 850 -21.63 19.68 31.16
C ASP A 850 -20.44 18.83 30.67
N TYR A 851 -20.43 17.54 30.96
CA TYR A 851 -19.36 16.63 30.53
C TYR A 851 -19.31 16.39 29.02
N LEU A 852 -20.38 16.72 28.27
CA LEU A 852 -20.44 16.66 26.80
C LEU A 852 -20.20 18.01 26.13
N GLN A 853 -20.04 19.09 26.90
CA GLN A 853 -19.76 20.43 26.39
C GLN A 853 -18.26 20.61 26.10
N VAL A 854 -17.72 19.76 25.23
CA VAL A 854 -16.33 19.77 24.79
C VAL A 854 -16.23 19.24 23.35
N SER A 855 -15.16 19.65 22.66
CA SER A 855 -14.94 19.36 21.23
C SER A 855 -13.71 18.49 21.03
N PHE A 856 -13.68 17.77 19.92
CA PHE A 856 -12.46 17.12 19.43
C PHE A 856 -11.47 18.17 18.93
N ASP A 857 -10.17 17.86 19.00
CA ASP A 857 -9.09 18.74 18.53
C ASP A 857 -8.28 18.10 17.37
N GLU A 858 -7.23 18.78 16.89
CA GLU A 858 -6.39 18.26 15.80
C GLU A 858 -5.60 17.02 16.20
N SER A 859 -5.30 16.85 17.49
CA SER A 859 -4.63 15.66 17.99
C SER A 859 -5.55 14.45 17.93
N ASP A 860 -6.82 14.58 18.29
CA ASP A 860 -7.85 13.54 18.11
C ASP A 860 -7.95 13.12 16.63
N GLN A 861 -7.96 14.08 15.71
CA GLN A 861 -7.96 13.80 14.27
C GLN A 861 -6.72 13.01 13.83
N ARG A 862 -5.52 13.38 14.30
CA ARG A 862 -4.28 12.66 13.99
C ARG A 862 -4.30 11.23 14.51
N TYR A 863 -4.75 10.99 15.75
CA TYR A 863 -4.85 9.63 16.28
C TYR A 863 -5.89 8.81 15.54
N MET A 864 -7.05 9.39 15.25
CA MET A 864 -8.12 8.71 14.53
C MET A 864 -7.69 8.25 13.14
N GLN A 865 -6.83 9.02 12.45
CA GLN A 865 -6.26 8.62 11.17
C GLN A 865 -5.50 7.28 11.24
N ILE A 866 -4.83 6.98 12.36
CA ILE A 866 -4.11 5.72 12.55
C ILE A 866 -5.10 4.55 12.58
N PHE A 867 -6.21 4.70 13.28
CA PHE A 867 -7.28 3.69 13.31
C PHE A 867 -7.96 3.55 11.94
N ASN A 868 -8.20 4.66 11.23
CA ASN A 868 -8.76 4.63 9.87
C ASN A 868 -7.87 3.85 8.90
N ASN A 869 -6.55 4.01 8.97
CA ASN A 869 -5.63 3.25 8.15
C ASN A 869 -5.73 1.73 8.44
N GLN A 870 -5.88 1.34 9.72
CA GLN A 870 -6.09 -0.06 10.09
C GLN A 870 -7.43 -0.59 9.56
N VAL A 871 -8.51 0.17 9.75
CA VAL A 871 -9.85 -0.19 9.23
C VAL A 871 -9.81 -0.37 7.72
N GLY A 872 -9.14 0.54 6.99
CA GLY A 872 -8.95 0.47 5.55
C GLY A 872 -8.26 -0.81 5.08
N VAL A 873 -7.16 -1.20 5.75
CA VAL A 873 -6.44 -2.45 5.48
C VAL A 873 -7.33 -3.68 5.77
N ILE A 874 -8.04 -3.69 6.90
CA ILE A 874 -8.92 -4.80 7.30
C ILE A 874 -10.04 -5.00 6.27
N LEU A 875 -10.71 -3.91 5.87
CA LEU A 875 -11.78 -3.94 4.88
C LEU A 875 -11.28 -4.40 3.50
N GLN A 876 -10.12 -3.90 3.06
CA GLN A 876 -9.53 -4.31 1.78
C GLN A 876 -9.20 -5.81 1.78
N ASN A 877 -8.57 -6.32 2.84
CA ASN A 877 -8.22 -7.73 2.94
C ASN A 877 -9.46 -8.62 2.83
N TRP A 878 -10.52 -8.25 3.54
CA TRP A 878 -11.79 -8.96 3.47
C TRP A 878 -12.42 -8.92 2.07
N GLU A 879 -12.45 -7.77 1.40
CA GLU A 879 -12.98 -7.65 0.04
C GLU A 879 -12.19 -8.50 -0.95
N LEU A 880 -10.86 -8.49 -0.86
CA LEU A 880 -9.97 -9.27 -1.73
C LEU A 880 -10.18 -10.77 -1.52
N LEU A 881 -10.23 -11.25 -0.27
CA LEU A 881 -10.52 -12.65 0.04
C LEU A 881 -11.91 -13.07 -0.46
N ALA A 882 -12.91 -12.20 -0.32
CA ALA A 882 -14.25 -12.44 -0.85
C ALA A 882 -14.28 -12.46 -2.38
N ALA A 883 -13.48 -11.62 -3.05
CA ALA A 883 -13.33 -11.59 -4.50
C ALA A 883 -12.62 -12.84 -5.02
N VAL A 884 -11.57 -13.32 -4.35
CA VAL A 884 -10.90 -14.59 -4.66
C VAL A 884 -11.90 -15.75 -4.59
N LYS A 885 -12.68 -15.84 -3.50
CA LYS A 885 -13.71 -16.88 -3.33
C LYS A 885 -14.80 -16.80 -4.39
N ARG A 886 -15.29 -15.59 -4.71
CA ARG A 886 -16.28 -15.39 -5.78
C ARG A 886 -15.74 -15.83 -7.13
N GLN A 887 -14.50 -15.46 -7.45
CA GLN A 887 -13.86 -15.84 -8.70
C GLN A 887 -13.67 -17.35 -8.78
N GLU A 888 -13.27 -18.00 -7.68
CA GLU A 888 -13.22 -19.47 -7.60
C GLU A 888 -14.58 -20.09 -7.92
N GLN A 889 -15.66 -19.55 -7.35
CA GLN A 889 -17.02 -20.03 -7.57
C GLN A 889 -17.50 -19.80 -9.01
N THR A 890 -17.30 -18.61 -9.58
CA THR A 890 -17.65 -18.31 -10.99
C THR A 890 -16.90 -19.22 -11.96
N LEU A 891 -15.62 -19.50 -11.70
CA LEU A 891 -14.85 -20.43 -12.51
C LEU A 891 -15.34 -21.88 -12.36
N ARG A 892 -15.78 -22.30 -11.17
CA ARG A 892 -16.43 -23.62 -10.94
C ARG A 892 -17.79 -23.74 -11.63
N ASP A 893 -18.60 -22.69 -11.63
CA ASP A 893 -19.96 -22.75 -12.20
C ASP A 893 -19.96 -22.71 -13.74
N ASN A 894 -19.00 -22.00 -14.37
CA ASN A 894 -18.81 -22.04 -15.82
C ASN A 894 -18.43 -23.44 -16.35
N LEU A 895 -17.82 -24.29 -15.51
CA LEU A 895 -17.50 -25.67 -15.85
C LEU A 895 -18.75 -26.57 -15.93
N LYS A 896 -19.77 -26.31 -15.11
CA LYS A 896 -21.03 -27.08 -15.14
C LYS A 896 -21.89 -26.80 -16.38
N ILE A 897 -21.59 -25.72 -17.12
CA ILE A 897 -22.29 -25.33 -18.34
C ILE A 897 -21.60 -25.92 -19.59
N THR A 898 -20.37 -26.44 -19.45
CA THR A 898 -19.57 -27.01 -20.55
C THR A 898 -19.50 -28.55 -20.57
N GLU A 899 -20.00 -29.22 -19.54
CA GLU A 899 -20.39 -30.65 -19.54
C GLU A 899 -21.81 -30.83 -20.08
#